data_AF-A0A6V8MZ65-F1
#
_entry.id   AF-A0A6V8MZ65-F1
#
_cell.length_a   1.000
_cell.length_b   1.000
_cell.length_c   1.000
_cell.angle_alpha   90.00
_cell.angle_beta   90.00
_cell.angle_gamma   90.00
#
_symmetry.space_group_name_H-M   'P 1'
#
loop_
_entity.id
_entity.type
_entity.pdbx_description
1 polymer ?
#
loop_
_entity_poly.entity_id
_entity_poly.type
_entity_poly.pdbx_seq_one_letter_code
_entity_poly.pdbx_strand_id
1 'polypeptide(L)'
;MTKARLIALYLPQFHPIPENDEWWGPGFTEWTNTVKAKPLFIGHQQPNLPADLGFYDLRLPESREEQANLAREYGIEGFCYWHYWFGGGKRLLERPFREVVQSGKPDFPFCLAWANHTWSGVWHGCPDRILIEQTYPGVEDYTAHFYHMLDAFRDPRYLKVNGKNIFGIYKPKDLKEPELFMNTWRELAAKEGLGGFHFVAMVDFPWDPVPGGFDAYSSNPPVAMVTRQDVQPLNEELEKEILKWRFFSKEKPELPQVYSYQSFVENAFPDKTLRRDFHPCVVPNWDNTPRSGKNGFVLHGSTPQLYERHLEEAVDLVEDRPEDERVIFVKSWNEWAETNYLEPDLRWGNAYLEATLRAVTRETGDRIRVHFVNVRTAHHSPHSGYDRFLDYIPHRRLPKAVSFDAVSDAERERLYQQAKQEVSWYNPSDLELESAVNELAPGRHRHVCHYLYGENSLYHTERSQDPNKKVFVSFHQPPAAHQEFVRNREPLKNVDGIVVVGTNQIPFFSQFVAPEKIHFVPHGVDTDFFRPNPGLKKEDRILFVGNWLRDFDTLVAVSKLLAVKAPELVLDVVTLERNRPYFDGCCNVRFHSGIPEAELLAKYQEAMLLVVPMKDCTANNSVLEGMACGLPIVTTDIGGIKDYVTEESALLCSPGDADTMATGVMTLVRAPERLQQMGKASRERSLDFAWPKVSQILYSAYETAFRSDEH
;
A
#
# COMPACT_ATOMS: atom_id res chain seq x y z
N MET A 1 7.63 10.31 22.50
CA MET A 1 7.85 10.33 21.04
C MET A 1 9.02 9.44 20.71
N THR A 2 8.82 8.37 19.94
CA THR A 2 9.94 7.55 19.44
C THR A 2 10.63 8.34 18.33
N LYS A 3 11.81 8.90 18.61
CA LYS A 3 12.58 9.63 17.60
C LYS A 3 13.27 8.62 16.66
N ALA A 4 12.71 8.41 15.47
CA ALA A 4 13.41 7.73 14.39
C ALA A 4 14.52 8.65 13.84
N ARG A 5 15.64 8.05 13.44
CA ARG A 5 16.83 8.76 12.97
C ARG A 5 16.90 8.70 11.45
N LEU A 6 16.27 9.67 10.77
CA LEU A 6 16.22 9.72 9.31
C LEU A 6 17.50 10.31 8.73
N ILE A 7 18.19 9.53 7.90
CA ILE A 7 19.40 9.95 7.19
C ILE A 7 19.14 9.89 5.68
N ALA A 8 19.08 11.04 5.02
CA ALA A 8 18.79 11.09 3.58
C ALA A 8 20.08 11.00 2.75
N LEU A 9 20.11 10.11 1.75
CA LEU A 9 21.23 10.03 0.80
C LEU A 9 21.28 11.32 -0.03
N TYR A 10 22.49 11.85 -0.22
CA TYR A 10 22.70 13.16 -0.81
C TYR A 10 23.72 13.09 -1.96
N LEU A 11 23.27 13.46 -3.16
CA LEU A 11 24.03 13.43 -4.39
C LEU A 11 24.76 14.76 -4.63
N PRO A 12 26.11 14.75 -4.78
CA PRO A 12 26.87 15.98 -4.99
C PRO A 12 26.86 16.50 -6.45
N GLN A 13 26.27 15.77 -7.41
CA GLN A 13 26.39 16.02 -8.87
C GLN A 13 25.53 17.18 -9.43
N PHE A 14 25.41 18.28 -8.68
CA PHE A 14 24.74 19.51 -9.10
C PHE A 14 25.73 20.66 -9.28
N HIS A 15 26.87 20.33 -9.86
CA HIS A 15 27.90 21.28 -10.28
C HIS A 15 28.73 20.66 -11.41
N PRO A 16 29.24 21.46 -12.35
CA PRO A 16 30.09 20.94 -13.41
C PRO A 16 31.47 20.55 -12.87
N ILE A 17 32.03 19.47 -13.41
CA ILE A 17 33.42 19.07 -13.22
C ILE A 17 34.05 18.78 -14.60
N PRO A 18 35.37 18.96 -14.76
CA PRO A 18 36.04 18.77 -16.05
C PRO A 18 35.77 17.41 -16.69
N GLU A 19 35.76 16.35 -15.88
CA GLU A 19 35.55 14.97 -16.35
C GLU A 19 34.13 14.78 -16.92
N ASN A 20 33.10 15.27 -16.22
CA ASN A 20 31.73 15.21 -16.71
C ASN A 20 31.54 16.06 -17.97
N ASP A 21 32.17 17.21 -18.05
CA ASP A 21 32.12 18.07 -19.24
C ASP A 21 32.76 17.39 -20.45
N GLU A 22 33.88 16.68 -20.24
CA GLU A 22 34.53 15.87 -21.28
C GLU A 22 33.64 14.70 -21.73
N TRP A 23 32.88 14.09 -20.82
CA TRP A 23 32.06 12.92 -21.10
C TRP A 23 30.71 13.27 -21.73
N TRP A 24 30.06 14.33 -21.27
CA TRP A 24 28.65 14.64 -21.53
C TRP A 24 28.39 15.98 -22.20
N GLY A 25 29.44 16.79 -22.34
CA GLY A 25 29.40 18.13 -22.92
C GLY A 25 29.48 19.24 -21.87
N PRO A 26 29.85 20.47 -22.29
CA PRO A 26 30.15 21.56 -21.37
C PRO A 26 28.97 21.93 -20.45
N GLY A 27 29.27 22.10 -19.15
CA GLY A 27 28.31 22.51 -18.14
C GLY A 27 27.40 21.39 -17.65
N PHE A 28 27.78 20.12 -17.83
CA PHE A 28 26.92 19.00 -17.46
C PHE A 28 26.72 18.95 -15.95
N THR A 29 25.45 18.89 -15.57
CA THR A 29 24.97 18.62 -14.22
C THR A 29 23.79 17.67 -14.30
N GLU A 30 23.38 17.13 -13.15
CA GLU A 30 22.24 16.24 -13.09
C GLU A 30 20.95 16.87 -13.67
N TRP A 31 20.76 18.19 -13.50
CA TRP A 31 19.69 18.99 -14.11
C TRP A 31 19.57 18.82 -15.64
N THR A 32 20.69 18.54 -16.33
CA THR A 32 20.71 18.35 -17.77
C THR A 32 19.82 17.18 -18.20
N ASN A 33 19.83 16.08 -17.43
CA ASN A 33 19.00 14.91 -17.73
C ASN A 33 17.55 15.15 -17.31
N THR A 34 17.34 15.73 -16.13
CA THR A 34 16.03 16.05 -15.57
C THR A 34 15.21 16.94 -16.51
N VAL A 35 15.78 18.03 -17.03
CA VAL A 35 15.07 18.95 -17.94
C VAL A 35 14.82 18.34 -19.33
N LYS A 36 15.67 17.42 -19.78
CA LYS A 36 15.53 16.77 -21.10
C LYS A 36 14.50 15.63 -21.11
N ALA A 37 14.11 15.13 -19.94
CA ALA A 37 13.19 14.01 -19.81
C ALA A 37 11.84 14.31 -20.47
N LYS A 38 11.20 13.27 -21.01
CA LYS A 38 9.90 13.37 -21.67
C LYS A 38 9.05 12.18 -21.27
N PRO A 39 7.72 12.32 -21.25
CA PRO A 39 6.81 11.20 -21.07
C PRO A 39 7.07 10.13 -22.14
N LEU A 40 7.27 8.89 -21.70
CA LEU A 40 7.47 7.72 -22.58
C LEU A 40 6.20 6.88 -22.78
N PHE A 41 5.16 7.09 -21.96
CA PHE A 41 3.86 6.40 -22.07
C PHE A 41 2.74 7.26 -21.48
N ILE A 42 1.48 6.88 -21.74
CA ILE A 42 0.31 7.60 -21.22
C ILE A 42 0.31 7.54 -19.69
N GLY A 43 0.19 8.69 -19.03
CA GLY A 43 0.25 8.78 -17.57
C GLY A 43 1.67 8.77 -16.98
N HIS A 44 2.72 8.73 -17.81
CA HIS A 44 4.10 8.91 -17.39
C HIS A 44 4.39 10.40 -17.11
N GLN A 45 4.86 10.71 -15.92
CA GLN A 45 5.04 12.07 -15.43
C GLN A 45 6.52 12.48 -15.53
N GLN A 46 6.89 13.09 -16.65
CA GLN A 46 8.20 13.69 -16.91
C GLN A 46 8.04 14.95 -17.79
N PRO A 47 8.94 15.93 -17.72
CA PRO A 47 9.98 16.07 -16.70
C PRO A 47 9.40 16.46 -15.34
N ASN A 48 9.99 15.97 -14.25
CA ASN A 48 9.72 16.49 -12.91
C ASN A 48 10.68 17.64 -12.60
N LEU A 49 10.15 18.78 -12.17
CA LEU A 49 10.92 20.03 -12.04
C LEU A 49 10.86 20.54 -10.58
N PRO A 50 11.96 21.12 -10.09
CA PRO A 50 12.01 21.69 -8.74
C PRO A 50 11.06 22.87 -8.60
N ALA A 51 10.46 22.99 -7.41
CA ALA A 51 9.69 24.16 -6.99
C ALA A 51 10.58 25.12 -6.20
N ASP A 52 10.52 25.06 -4.87
CA ASP A 52 11.00 26.13 -3.97
C ASP A 52 12.52 26.32 -4.00
N LEU A 53 13.30 25.23 -4.13
CA LEU A 53 14.77 25.28 -4.19
C LEU A 53 15.34 25.61 -5.58
N GLY A 54 14.50 25.53 -6.63
CA GLY A 54 14.90 25.78 -8.01
C GLY A 54 16.05 24.92 -8.54
N PHE A 55 16.65 25.36 -9.65
CA PHE A 55 17.80 24.70 -10.29
C PHE A 55 19.12 25.18 -9.66
N TYR A 56 19.44 24.66 -8.48
CA TYR A 56 20.59 25.12 -7.70
C TYR A 56 21.95 24.62 -8.22
N ASP A 57 23.02 25.27 -7.76
CA ASP A 57 24.41 24.83 -7.90
C ASP A 57 25.01 24.58 -6.51
N LEU A 58 25.58 23.39 -6.28
CA LEU A 58 26.10 23.00 -4.95
C LEU A 58 27.45 23.59 -4.60
N ARG A 59 28.05 24.40 -5.47
CA ARG A 59 29.18 25.27 -5.13
C ARG A 59 28.72 26.49 -4.32
N LEU A 60 27.44 26.84 -4.38
CA LEU A 60 26.89 27.94 -3.61
C LEU A 60 26.59 27.46 -2.18
N PRO A 61 27.11 28.15 -1.14
CA PRO A 61 26.79 27.82 0.25
C PRO A 61 25.30 28.01 0.57
N GLU A 62 24.64 29.00 -0.02
CA GLU A 62 23.23 29.31 0.21
C GLU A 62 22.32 28.13 -0.15
N SER A 63 22.54 27.51 -1.32
CA SER A 63 21.79 26.31 -1.74
C SER A 63 21.86 25.19 -0.70
N ARG A 64 23.07 24.95 -0.16
CA ARG A 64 23.30 23.89 0.84
C ARG A 64 22.66 24.24 2.19
N GLU A 65 22.64 25.51 2.56
CA GLU A 65 21.96 25.99 3.76
C GLU A 65 20.43 25.87 3.64
N GLU A 66 19.85 26.25 2.51
CA GLU A 66 18.41 26.11 2.25
C GLU A 66 17.98 24.64 2.29
N GLN A 67 18.73 23.75 1.63
CA GLN A 67 18.48 22.30 1.68
C GLN A 67 18.53 21.74 3.11
N ALA A 68 19.56 22.11 3.88
CA ALA A 68 19.71 21.66 5.26
C ALA A 68 18.61 22.21 6.19
N ASN A 69 18.17 23.46 5.97
CA ASN A 69 17.10 24.07 6.73
C ASN A 69 15.77 23.36 6.47
N LEU A 70 15.46 23.10 5.20
CA LEU A 70 14.26 22.38 4.80
C LEU A 70 14.27 20.94 5.33
N ALA A 71 15.39 20.22 5.19
CA ALA A 71 15.54 18.87 5.71
C ALA A 71 15.28 18.79 7.22
N ARG A 72 15.82 19.74 7.99
CA ARG A 72 15.61 19.83 9.44
C ARG A 72 14.15 20.10 9.81
N GLU A 73 13.49 20.99 9.09
CA GLU A 73 12.08 21.36 9.32
C GLU A 73 11.15 20.14 9.20
N TYR A 74 11.47 19.22 8.27
CA TYR A 74 10.65 18.06 7.97
C TYR A 74 11.19 16.74 8.53
N GLY A 75 12.02 16.82 9.58
CA GLY A 75 12.38 15.65 10.39
C GLY A 75 13.53 14.79 9.88
N ILE A 76 14.30 15.25 8.90
CA ILE A 76 15.58 14.63 8.53
C ILE A 76 16.65 14.99 9.56
N GLU A 77 17.32 13.99 10.13
CA GLU A 77 18.39 14.19 11.11
C GLU A 77 19.67 14.69 10.45
N GLY A 78 20.01 14.16 9.27
CA GLY A 78 21.22 14.54 8.56
C GLY A 78 21.33 13.93 7.16
N PHE A 79 22.37 14.34 6.44
CA PHE A 79 22.65 13.86 5.08
C PHE A 79 23.76 12.80 5.05
N CYS A 80 23.56 11.75 4.26
CA CYS A 80 24.62 10.81 3.91
C CYS A 80 25.18 11.19 2.52
N TYR A 81 26.31 11.87 2.51
CA TYR A 81 26.94 12.30 1.25
C TYR A 81 27.56 11.12 0.53
N TRP A 82 27.27 11.00 -0.77
CA TRP A 82 28.04 10.13 -1.65
C TRP A 82 29.47 10.63 -1.75
N HIS A 83 30.41 9.76 -1.39
CA HIS A 83 31.85 9.99 -1.45
C HIS A 83 32.48 9.07 -2.50
N TYR A 84 33.38 9.64 -3.31
CA TYR A 84 34.03 8.93 -4.40
C TYR A 84 35.55 8.89 -4.21
N TRP A 85 36.08 7.68 -4.11
CA TRP A 85 37.50 7.37 -4.02
C TRP A 85 37.81 6.17 -4.92
N PHE A 86 38.59 6.38 -5.96
CA PHE A 86 38.85 5.39 -7.01
C PHE A 86 40.18 4.64 -6.84
N GLY A 87 40.91 4.93 -5.75
CA GLY A 87 42.27 4.48 -5.50
C GLY A 87 43.34 5.44 -6.05
N GLY A 88 44.53 5.37 -5.47
CA GLY A 88 45.67 6.22 -5.82
C GLY A 88 45.44 7.72 -5.53
N GLY A 89 44.57 8.04 -4.56
CA GLY A 89 44.21 9.44 -4.25
C GLY A 89 43.20 10.09 -5.19
N LYS A 90 42.73 9.39 -6.23
CA LYS A 90 41.81 9.94 -7.23
C LYS A 90 40.38 10.06 -6.69
N ARG A 91 39.79 11.24 -6.84
CA ARG A 91 38.45 11.61 -6.37
C ARG A 91 37.72 12.40 -7.45
N LEU A 92 36.38 12.36 -7.41
CA LEU A 92 35.50 13.16 -8.25
C LEU A 92 34.33 13.67 -7.40
N LEU A 93 33.71 14.78 -7.83
CA LEU A 93 32.56 15.42 -7.18
C LEU A 93 32.79 15.81 -5.71
N GLU A 94 34.04 15.94 -5.28
CA GLU A 94 34.40 16.11 -3.87
C GLU A 94 34.20 17.54 -3.36
N ARG A 95 34.12 18.52 -4.28
CA ARG A 95 34.14 19.94 -3.95
C ARG A 95 33.03 20.37 -2.98
N PRO A 96 31.72 20.07 -3.23
CA PRO A 96 30.65 20.52 -2.34
C PRO A 96 30.86 20.03 -0.90
N PHE A 97 31.14 18.74 -0.72
CA PHE A 97 31.34 18.17 0.62
C PHE A 97 32.62 18.67 1.29
N ARG A 98 33.73 18.80 0.53
CA ARG A 98 34.97 19.39 1.06
C ARG A 98 34.72 20.78 1.63
N GLU A 99 33.96 21.61 0.92
CA GLU A 99 33.60 22.95 1.38
C GLU A 99 32.66 22.91 2.60
N VAL A 100 31.79 21.90 2.75
CA VAL A 100 30.94 21.73 3.95
C VAL A 100 31.77 21.48 5.21
N VAL A 101 32.81 20.66 5.10
CA VAL A 101 33.74 20.39 6.19
C VAL A 101 34.59 21.62 6.50
N GLN A 102 35.15 22.26 5.47
CA GLN A 102 36.04 23.43 5.64
C GLN A 102 35.33 24.65 6.21
N SER A 103 34.09 24.91 5.79
CA SER A 103 33.33 26.08 6.22
C SER A 103 32.59 25.87 7.54
N GLY A 104 32.38 24.63 7.97
CA GLY A 104 31.46 24.33 9.07
C GLY A 104 29.99 24.60 8.73
N LYS A 105 29.65 24.81 7.44
CA LYS A 105 28.31 25.15 6.97
C LYS A 105 27.84 24.21 5.85
N PRO A 106 26.55 23.83 5.78
CA PRO A 106 25.48 24.18 6.72
C PRO A 106 25.68 23.52 8.09
N ASP A 107 25.15 24.12 9.15
CA ASP A 107 25.18 23.52 10.51
C ASP A 107 24.17 22.38 10.63
N PHE A 108 24.42 21.29 9.92
CA PHE A 108 23.52 20.15 9.78
C PHE A 108 24.30 18.83 9.88
N PRO A 109 23.80 17.83 10.61
CA PRO A 109 24.49 16.55 10.75
C PRO A 109 24.71 15.83 9.42
N PHE A 110 25.79 15.07 9.33
CA PHE A 110 26.10 14.29 8.14
C PHE A 110 26.86 12.99 8.42
N CYS A 111 26.82 12.06 7.49
CA CYS A 111 27.77 10.95 7.38
C CYS A 111 28.14 10.74 5.91
N LEU A 112 28.94 9.71 5.64
CA LEU A 112 29.45 9.41 4.31
C LEU A 112 29.11 7.98 3.90
N ALA A 113 28.87 7.81 2.60
CA ALA A 113 28.82 6.51 1.96
C ALA A 113 29.79 6.47 0.77
N TRP A 114 30.63 5.44 0.73
CA TRP A 114 31.56 5.24 -0.37
C TRP A 114 30.85 4.55 -1.55
N ALA A 115 30.72 5.29 -2.64
CA ALA A 115 30.23 4.78 -3.91
C ALA A 115 31.34 4.00 -4.64
N ASN A 116 31.70 2.83 -4.10
CA ASN A 116 32.87 2.02 -4.47
C ASN A 116 32.66 1.17 -5.75
N HIS A 117 32.28 1.80 -6.86
CA HIS A 117 32.05 1.09 -8.12
C HIS A 117 32.64 1.83 -9.31
N THR A 118 33.06 1.07 -10.32
CA THR A 118 33.52 1.60 -11.60
C THR A 118 32.39 2.38 -12.27
N TRP A 119 32.68 3.59 -12.72
CA TRP A 119 31.73 4.36 -13.52
C TRP A 119 31.86 3.92 -14.97
N SER A 120 30.85 3.20 -15.45
CA SER A 120 30.68 2.85 -16.86
C SER A 120 29.62 3.73 -17.51
N GLY A 121 29.73 3.96 -18.81
CA GLY A 121 28.73 4.70 -19.58
C GLY A 121 27.40 3.96 -19.76
N VAL A 122 27.24 2.74 -19.21
CA VAL A 122 26.02 1.92 -19.31
C VAL A 122 24.78 2.68 -18.83
N TRP A 123 24.88 3.37 -17.69
CA TRP A 123 23.79 4.14 -17.09
C TRP A 123 23.43 5.44 -17.84
N HIS A 124 24.17 5.73 -18.92
CA HIS A 124 24.03 6.93 -19.74
C HIS A 124 24.01 6.59 -21.25
N GLY A 125 23.72 5.33 -21.61
CA GLY A 125 23.57 4.91 -23.01
C GLY A 125 24.88 4.74 -23.81
N CYS A 126 26.03 4.63 -23.14
CA CYS A 126 27.36 4.38 -23.75
C CYS A 126 28.04 3.14 -23.11
N PRO A 127 27.52 1.91 -23.34
CA PRO A 127 27.91 0.72 -22.59
C PRO A 127 29.39 0.30 -22.76
N ASP A 128 30.05 0.71 -23.84
CA ASP A 128 31.42 0.31 -24.17
C ASP A 128 32.51 1.24 -23.59
N ARG A 129 32.15 2.22 -22.77
CA ARG A 129 33.10 3.20 -22.20
C ARG A 129 33.20 3.08 -20.68
N ILE A 130 34.39 2.78 -20.18
CA ILE A 130 34.74 3.00 -18.76
C ILE A 130 35.16 4.46 -18.63
N LEU A 131 34.46 5.22 -17.79
CA LEU A 131 34.75 6.63 -17.53
C LEU A 131 35.85 6.76 -16.47
N ILE A 132 35.73 5.98 -15.39
CA ILE A 132 36.74 5.85 -14.36
C ILE A 132 36.62 4.47 -13.69
N GLU A 133 37.75 3.77 -13.59
CA GLU A 133 37.84 2.46 -12.94
C GLU A 133 37.95 2.60 -11.42
N GLN A 134 37.22 1.77 -10.68
CA GLN A 134 37.40 1.61 -9.25
C GLN A 134 38.51 0.60 -8.96
N THR A 135 39.51 1.01 -8.17
CA THR A 135 40.60 0.14 -7.73
C THR A 135 40.69 0.06 -6.20
N TYR A 136 41.43 -0.93 -5.69
CA TYR A 136 41.64 -1.18 -4.27
C TYR A 136 43.12 -1.55 -4.03
N PRO A 137 44.05 -0.57 -4.01
CA PRO A 137 45.49 -0.84 -4.01
C PRO A 137 46.07 -1.42 -2.71
N GLY A 138 45.27 -1.54 -1.64
CA GLY A 138 45.69 -2.10 -0.36
C GLY A 138 45.85 -1.06 0.76
N VAL A 139 46.58 -1.44 1.81
CA VAL A 139 46.64 -0.72 3.10
C VAL A 139 47.13 0.72 2.96
N GLU A 140 48.13 0.99 2.12
CA GLU A 140 48.64 2.34 1.89
C GLU A 140 47.56 3.26 1.33
N ASP A 141 46.75 2.77 0.40
CA ASP A 141 45.65 3.54 -0.19
C ASP A 141 44.47 3.67 0.79
N TYR A 142 44.13 2.62 1.53
CA TYR A 142 43.12 2.69 2.59
C TYR A 142 43.50 3.69 3.67
N THR A 143 44.80 3.77 4.00
CA THR A 143 45.35 4.75 4.94
C THR A 143 45.26 6.16 4.38
N ALA A 144 45.65 6.36 3.11
CA ALA A 144 45.53 7.66 2.45
C ALA A 144 44.06 8.11 2.37
N HIS A 145 43.14 7.20 2.06
CA HIS A 145 41.70 7.45 2.02
C HIS A 145 41.19 7.88 3.41
N PHE A 146 41.58 7.17 4.48
CA PHE A 146 41.20 7.55 5.85
C PHE A 146 41.67 8.95 6.22
N TYR A 147 42.98 9.24 6.07
CA TYR A 147 43.53 10.53 6.47
C TYR A 147 43.01 11.68 5.62
N HIS A 148 42.66 11.42 4.36
CA HIS A 148 42.02 12.40 3.50
C HIS A 148 40.63 12.81 4.04
N MET A 149 39.94 11.90 4.73
CA MET A 149 38.61 12.15 5.30
C MET A 149 38.64 12.47 6.80
N LEU A 150 39.83 12.53 7.42
CA LEU A 150 39.98 12.66 8.88
C LEU A 150 39.31 13.93 9.44
N ASP A 151 39.41 15.05 8.75
CA ASP A 151 38.76 16.31 9.17
C ASP A 151 37.24 16.15 9.24
N ALA A 152 36.65 15.42 8.29
CA ALA A 152 35.21 15.10 8.32
C ALA A 152 34.88 14.18 9.51
N PHE A 153 35.70 13.16 9.78
CA PHE A 153 35.47 12.23 10.88
C PHE A 153 35.63 12.84 12.27
N ARG A 154 36.36 13.95 12.38
CA ARG A 154 36.51 14.76 13.59
C ARG A 154 35.41 15.80 13.78
N ASP A 155 34.65 16.09 12.73
CA ASP A 155 33.59 17.10 12.77
C ASP A 155 32.52 16.70 13.81
N PRO A 156 32.13 17.60 14.73
CA PRO A 156 31.11 17.31 15.73
C PRO A 156 29.73 17.01 15.13
N ARG A 157 29.47 17.42 13.89
CA ARG A 157 28.24 17.14 13.13
C ARG A 157 28.22 15.71 12.54
N TYR A 158 29.33 14.97 12.61
CA TYR A 158 29.40 13.61 12.05
C TYR A 158 28.48 12.64 12.82
N LEU A 159 27.56 11.99 12.11
CA LEU A 159 26.56 11.09 12.69
C LEU A 159 27.18 9.80 13.21
N LYS A 160 26.69 9.36 14.38
CA LYS A 160 27.20 8.18 15.11
C LYS A 160 26.07 7.23 15.51
N VAL A 161 26.41 5.95 15.68
CA VAL A 161 25.60 4.92 16.35
C VAL A 161 26.47 4.32 17.44
N ASN A 162 25.99 4.23 18.68
CA ASN A 162 26.76 3.73 19.82
C ASN A 162 28.16 4.37 19.95
N GLY A 163 28.27 5.68 19.67
CA GLY A 163 29.53 6.44 19.70
C GLY A 163 30.49 6.22 18.52
N LYS A 164 30.16 5.33 17.57
CA LYS A 164 30.95 5.02 16.37
C LYS A 164 30.47 5.82 15.15
N ASN A 165 31.38 6.31 14.31
CA ASN A 165 31.07 7.04 13.09
C ASN A 165 30.35 6.15 12.07
N ILE A 166 29.18 6.56 11.57
CA ILE A 166 28.46 5.82 10.52
C ILE A 166 29.23 5.95 9.20
N PHE A 167 29.50 4.83 8.52
CA PHE A 167 30.11 4.84 7.19
C PHE A 167 29.50 3.78 6.27
N GLY A 168 28.88 4.22 5.18
CA GLY A 168 28.22 3.34 4.20
C GLY A 168 29.16 2.83 3.12
N ILE A 169 28.90 1.64 2.58
CA ILE A 169 29.64 1.07 1.45
C ILE A 169 28.63 0.54 0.42
N TYR A 170 28.64 1.10 -0.80
CA TYR A 170 27.61 0.88 -1.83
C TYR A 170 27.59 -0.51 -2.46
N LYS A 171 28.77 -1.04 -2.81
CA LYS A 171 28.98 -2.36 -3.43
C LYS A 171 29.91 -3.18 -2.54
N PRO A 172 29.45 -3.63 -1.37
CA PRO A 172 30.32 -4.28 -0.41
C PRO A 172 30.89 -5.62 -0.94
N LYS A 173 30.22 -6.26 -1.90
CA LYS A 173 30.69 -7.50 -2.55
C LYS A 173 31.82 -7.25 -3.57
N ASP A 174 32.01 -6.01 -4.03
CA ASP A 174 33.06 -5.66 -4.99
C ASP A 174 34.38 -5.30 -4.28
N LEU A 175 34.36 -5.11 -2.96
CA LEU A 175 35.57 -4.98 -2.15
C LEU A 175 36.30 -6.32 -2.13
N LYS A 176 37.53 -6.33 -2.64
CA LYS A 176 38.38 -7.55 -2.67
C LYS A 176 38.74 -8.04 -1.27
N GLU A 177 39.03 -7.11 -0.36
CA GLU A 177 39.48 -7.41 1.01
C GLU A 177 38.76 -6.52 2.04
N PRO A 178 37.44 -6.74 2.25
CA PRO A 178 36.61 -5.86 3.08
C PRO A 178 37.06 -5.83 4.54
N GLU A 179 37.47 -6.98 5.10
CA GLU A 179 38.00 -7.07 6.46
C GLU A 179 39.29 -6.27 6.64
N LEU A 180 40.20 -6.33 5.65
CA LEU A 180 41.45 -5.59 5.68
C LEU A 180 41.18 -4.08 5.73
N PHE A 181 40.32 -3.58 4.84
CA PHE A 181 39.91 -2.17 4.81
C PHE A 181 39.29 -1.73 6.16
N MET A 182 38.29 -2.47 6.64
CA MET A 182 37.56 -2.09 7.87
C MET A 182 38.45 -2.16 9.10
N ASN A 183 39.33 -3.16 9.21
CA ASN A 183 40.27 -3.29 10.32
C ASN A 183 41.32 -2.17 10.29
N THR A 184 41.89 -1.86 9.12
CA THR A 184 42.80 -0.71 8.96
C THR A 184 42.13 0.59 9.43
N TRP A 185 40.88 0.84 9.02
CA TRP A 185 40.17 2.04 9.43
C TRP A 185 39.82 2.07 10.92
N ARG A 186 39.49 0.93 11.53
CA ARG A 186 39.26 0.84 12.98
C ARG A 186 40.55 1.11 13.77
N GLU A 187 41.68 0.58 13.33
CA GLU A 187 42.99 0.84 13.94
C GLU A 187 43.39 2.32 13.83
N LEU A 188 43.21 2.92 12.65
CA LEU A 188 43.46 4.34 12.43
C LEU A 188 42.52 5.23 13.24
N ALA A 189 41.24 4.86 13.35
CA ALA A 189 40.27 5.53 14.21
C ALA A 189 40.72 5.52 15.68
N ALA A 190 41.13 4.36 16.20
CA ALA A 190 41.64 4.24 17.56
C ALA A 190 42.90 5.10 17.78
N LYS A 191 43.82 5.10 16.82
CA LYS A 191 45.05 5.92 16.84
C LYS A 191 44.75 7.42 16.89
N GLU A 192 43.77 7.88 16.12
CA GLU A 192 43.40 9.30 16.04
C GLU A 192 42.37 9.73 17.11
N GLY A 193 42.00 8.82 18.03
CA GLY A 193 41.05 9.09 19.11
C GLY A 193 39.59 9.18 18.66
N LEU A 194 39.24 8.58 17.52
CA LEU A 194 37.87 8.44 17.05
C LEU A 194 37.22 7.20 17.72
N GLY A 195 35.96 7.30 18.14
CA GLY A 195 35.22 6.22 18.81
C GLY A 195 34.94 4.95 17.97
N GLY A 196 35.60 4.79 16.82
CA GLY A 196 35.44 3.69 15.86
C GLY A 196 34.47 4.00 14.71
N PHE A 197 34.17 2.97 13.91
CA PHE A 197 33.22 3.03 12.79
C PHE A 197 32.10 2.01 12.96
N HIS A 198 30.89 2.44 12.60
CA HIS A 198 29.71 1.62 12.38
C HIS A 198 29.55 1.44 10.86
N PHE A 199 30.13 0.37 10.32
CA PHE A 199 30.12 0.11 8.88
C PHE A 199 28.77 -0.45 8.43
N VAL A 200 28.15 0.22 7.46
CA VAL A 200 26.86 -0.18 6.89
C VAL A 200 27.06 -0.69 5.47
N ALA A 201 26.80 -1.98 5.26
CA ALA A 201 26.76 -2.58 3.94
C ALA A 201 25.46 -2.19 3.22
N MET A 202 25.55 -1.46 2.11
CA MET A 202 24.38 -1.22 1.26
C MET A 202 24.26 -2.40 0.29
N VAL A 203 23.24 -3.24 0.49
CA VAL A 203 23.08 -4.51 -0.23
C VAL A 203 21.89 -4.49 -1.16
N ASP A 204 22.11 -5.08 -2.33
CA ASP A 204 21.06 -5.48 -3.26
C ASP A 204 20.46 -6.83 -2.81
N PHE A 205 19.23 -7.14 -3.22
CA PHE A 205 18.56 -8.40 -2.92
C PHE A 205 19.31 -9.63 -3.54
N PRO A 206 19.36 -10.80 -2.87
CA PRO A 206 18.77 -11.12 -1.58
C PRO A 206 19.59 -10.45 -0.48
N TRP A 207 18.90 -10.04 0.59
CA TRP A 207 19.40 -9.40 1.81
C TRP A 207 20.39 -10.28 2.59
N ASP A 208 21.32 -10.89 1.88
CA ASP A 208 22.26 -11.83 2.40
C ASP A 208 23.24 -11.05 3.27
N PRO A 209 23.52 -11.53 4.49
CA PRO A 209 24.57 -10.96 5.30
C PRO A 209 25.86 -10.94 4.49
N VAL A 210 26.47 -9.76 4.45
CA VAL A 210 27.74 -9.52 3.78
C VAL A 210 28.86 -10.24 4.54
N PRO A 211 29.98 -10.62 3.88
CA PRO A 211 31.17 -11.15 4.54
C PRO A 211 31.62 -10.37 5.79
N GLY A 212 32.44 -11.01 6.62
CA GLY A 212 32.82 -10.55 7.96
C GLY A 212 33.25 -9.09 8.05
N GLY A 213 32.87 -8.44 9.15
CA GLY A 213 33.40 -7.14 9.55
C GLY A 213 32.44 -5.94 9.47
N PHE A 214 31.29 -6.04 8.80
CA PHE A 214 30.25 -5.00 8.83
C PHE A 214 29.48 -5.01 10.16
N ASP A 215 29.07 -3.83 10.65
CA ASP A 215 28.28 -3.69 11.87
C ASP A 215 26.76 -3.72 11.58
N ALA A 216 26.36 -3.34 10.37
CA ALA A 216 24.97 -3.36 9.90
C ALA A 216 24.86 -3.48 8.38
N TYR A 217 23.66 -3.69 7.88
CA TYR A 217 23.34 -3.59 6.45
C TYR A 217 22.05 -2.81 6.21
N SER A 218 21.92 -2.25 5.01
CA SER A 218 20.76 -1.50 4.54
C SER A 218 20.42 -1.92 3.11
N SER A 219 19.15 -1.84 2.71
CA SER A 219 18.77 -2.06 1.30
C SER A 219 19.34 -0.98 0.40
N ASN A 220 19.58 -1.36 -0.85
CA ASN A 220 19.73 -0.44 -1.97
C ASN A 220 18.56 -0.62 -2.98
N PRO A 221 17.35 -0.14 -2.65
CA PRO A 221 16.17 -0.26 -3.51
C PRO A 221 16.29 0.69 -4.74
N PRO A 222 15.49 0.49 -5.81
CA PRO A 222 14.56 -0.62 -6.08
C PRO A 222 15.10 -1.67 -7.08
N VAL A 223 16.25 -1.43 -7.73
CA VAL A 223 16.74 -2.21 -8.90
C VAL A 223 16.81 -3.72 -8.67
N ALA A 224 17.10 -4.18 -7.43
CA ALA A 224 17.15 -5.60 -7.09
C ALA A 224 15.87 -6.15 -6.42
N MET A 225 14.99 -5.29 -5.92
CA MET A 225 13.75 -5.69 -5.23
C MET A 225 12.67 -6.16 -6.20
N VAL A 226 12.59 -5.51 -7.36
CA VAL A 226 11.39 -5.60 -8.20
C VAL A 226 11.25 -6.93 -8.93
N THR A 227 12.37 -7.57 -9.27
CA THR A 227 12.34 -8.88 -9.93
C THR A 227 12.09 -10.05 -8.96
N ARG A 228 12.08 -9.82 -7.63
CA ARG A 228 12.12 -10.89 -6.63
C ARG A 228 11.19 -10.72 -5.43
N GLN A 229 10.35 -9.69 -5.40
CA GLN A 229 9.38 -9.42 -4.32
C GLN A 229 7.93 -9.37 -4.81
N ASP A 230 7.60 -10.07 -5.89
CA ASP A 230 6.23 -10.10 -6.45
C ASP A 230 5.64 -8.71 -6.72
N VAL A 231 6.50 -7.73 -7.02
CA VAL A 231 6.10 -6.38 -7.40
C VAL A 231 5.41 -6.46 -8.75
N GLN A 232 4.19 -5.92 -8.82
CA GLN A 232 3.31 -6.06 -9.97
C GLN A 232 3.90 -5.30 -11.19
N PRO A 233 4.21 -6.00 -12.29
CA PRO A 233 4.57 -5.35 -13.55
C PRO A 233 3.32 -4.74 -14.21
N LEU A 234 3.46 -3.56 -14.80
CA LEU A 234 2.36 -2.82 -15.46
C LEU A 234 2.51 -2.75 -16.99
N ASN A 235 3.64 -3.24 -17.54
CA ASN A 235 3.94 -3.16 -18.97
C ASN A 235 2.83 -3.75 -19.85
N GLU A 236 2.28 -4.92 -19.53
CA GLU A 236 1.24 -5.55 -20.36
C GLU A 236 -0.06 -4.72 -20.43
N GLU A 237 -0.45 -4.11 -19.31
CA GLU A 237 -1.63 -3.25 -19.23
C GLU A 237 -1.42 -1.97 -20.05
N LEU A 238 -0.25 -1.35 -19.89
CA LEU A 238 0.15 -0.17 -20.66
C LEU A 238 0.25 -0.45 -22.16
N GLU A 239 0.79 -1.62 -22.56
CA GLU A 239 0.84 -2.05 -23.95
C GLU A 239 -0.56 -2.16 -24.57
N LYS A 240 -1.50 -2.78 -23.84
CA LYS A 240 -2.91 -2.90 -24.27
C LYS A 240 -3.56 -1.54 -24.41
N GLU A 241 -3.36 -0.64 -23.45
CA GLU A 241 -3.87 0.73 -23.51
C GLU A 241 -3.31 1.46 -24.74
N ILE A 242 -1.99 1.45 -24.96
CA ILE A 242 -1.37 2.12 -26.10
C ILE A 242 -1.87 1.59 -27.46
N LEU A 243 -2.05 0.27 -27.58
CA LEU A 243 -2.57 -0.34 -28.81
C LEU A 243 -4.01 0.07 -29.11
N LYS A 244 -4.85 0.35 -28.10
CA LYS A 244 -6.22 0.89 -28.32
C LYS A 244 -6.19 2.25 -29.03
N TRP A 245 -5.19 3.08 -28.75
CA TRP A 245 -5.05 4.42 -29.35
C TRP A 245 -4.31 4.41 -30.69
N ARG A 246 -3.56 3.34 -31.01
CA ARG A 246 -2.86 3.16 -32.28
C ARG A 246 -3.72 2.37 -33.26
N PHE A 247 -4.71 3.03 -33.87
CA PHE A 247 -5.68 2.44 -34.81
C PHE A 247 -5.07 1.63 -35.99
N PHE A 248 -3.78 1.73 -36.28
CA PHE A 248 -3.14 1.09 -37.45
C PHE A 248 -1.70 0.56 -37.25
N SER A 249 -1.17 0.46 -36.02
CA SER A 249 0.19 -0.10 -35.81
C SER A 249 0.16 -1.48 -35.18
N LYS A 250 0.86 -2.43 -35.81
CA LYS A 250 1.10 -3.79 -35.27
C LYS A 250 2.42 -3.91 -34.50
N GLU A 251 3.19 -2.83 -34.41
CA GLU A 251 4.48 -2.86 -33.73
C GLU A 251 4.32 -2.68 -32.21
N LYS A 252 4.99 -3.54 -31.45
CA LYS A 252 5.01 -3.50 -29.99
C LYS A 252 5.62 -2.17 -29.53
N PRO A 253 4.95 -1.38 -28.66
CA PRO A 253 5.53 -0.13 -28.17
C PRO A 253 6.78 -0.43 -27.33
N GLU A 254 7.86 0.31 -27.59
CA GLU A 254 9.06 0.24 -26.78
C GLU A 254 8.86 1.04 -25.50
N LEU A 255 8.65 0.34 -24.38
CA LEU A 255 8.41 0.93 -23.07
C LEU A 255 9.59 0.69 -22.12
N PRO A 256 9.85 1.61 -21.17
CA PRO A 256 10.68 1.29 -20.01
C PRO A 256 10.04 0.16 -19.20
N GLN A 257 10.80 -0.43 -18.28
CA GLN A 257 10.23 -1.36 -17.31
C GLN A 257 9.37 -0.58 -16.32
N VAL A 258 8.08 -0.93 -16.17
CA VAL A 258 7.13 -0.20 -15.33
C VAL A 258 6.49 -1.14 -14.31
N TYR A 259 6.55 -0.74 -13.05
CA TYR A 259 6.04 -1.53 -11.93
C TYR A 259 5.21 -0.66 -10.99
N SER A 260 4.26 -1.26 -10.26
CA SER A 260 3.41 -0.54 -9.30
C SER A 260 4.18 -0.17 -8.03
N TYR A 261 4.23 1.13 -7.71
CA TYR A 261 4.80 1.63 -6.45
C TYR A 261 4.03 1.10 -5.23
N GLN A 262 2.70 0.94 -5.32
CA GLN A 262 1.91 0.36 -4.24
C GLN A 262 2.38 -1.06 -3.90
N SER A 263 2.50 -1.91 -4.91
CA SER A 263 2.98 -3.29 -4.72
C SER A 263 4.44 -3.33 -4.23
N PHE A 264 5.26 -2.34 -4.58
CA PHE A 264 6.60 -2.18 -4.03
C PHE A 264 6.54 -1.89 -2.52
N VAL A 265 5.74 -0.91 -2.09
CA VAL A 265 5.58 -0.56 -0.67
C VAL A 265 5.10 -1.77 0.15
N GLU A 266 4.09 -2.48 -0.33
CA GLU A 266 3.52 -3.67 0.33
C GLU A 266 4.51 -4.82 0.54
N ASN A 267 5.61 -4.85 -0.22
CA ASN A 267 6.61 -5.91 -0.16
C ASN A 267 8.02 -5.39 0.22
N ALA A 268 8.16 -4.11 0.56
CA ALA A 268 9.46 -3.47 0.78
C ALA A 268 10.26 -4.10 1.94
N PHE A 269 9.56 -4.57 2.98
CA PHE A 269 10.16 -5.10 4.22
C PHE A 269 9.63 -6.51 4.57
N PRO A 270 10.13 -7.58 3.93
CA PRO A 270 9.73 -8.96 4.25
C PRO A 270 10.32 -9.43 5.59
N ASP A 271 9.74 -10.46 6.24
CA ASP A 271 10.12 -10.97 7.59
C ASP A 271 11.64 -11.08 7.89
N LYS A 272 12.48 -11.35 6.88
CA LYS A 272 13.95 -11.38 7.01
C LYS A 272 14.58 -10.02 7.38
N THR A 273 13.84 -8.92 7.27
CA THR A 273 14.25 -7.55 7.66
C THR A 273 14.00 -7.26 9.15
N LEU A 274 13.48 -8.21 9.93
CA LEU A 274 13.30 -8.06 11.38
C LEU A 274 14.60 -8.15 12.20
N ARG A 275 15.75 -8.38 11.54
CA ARG A 275 17.04 -8.44 12.22
C ARG A 275 17.44 -7.07 12.79
N ARG A 276 18.09 -7.08 13.95
CA ARG A 276 18.53 -5.84 14.61
C ARG A 276 19.63 -5.08 13.87
N ASP A 277 20.47 -5.80 13.12
CA ASP A 277 21.56 -5.23 12.33
C ASP A 277 21.11 -4.71 10.95
N PHE A 278 19.79 -4.70 10.68
CA PHE A 278 19.21 -4.13 9.48
C PHE A 278 18.75 -2.68 9.71
N HIS A 279 19.30 -1.74 8.96
CA HIS A 279 18.81 -0.36 8.88
C HIS A 279 17.90 -0.21 7.65
N PRO A 280 16.58 0.02 7.82
CA PRO A 280 15.68 0.13 6.68
C PRO A 280 16.01 1.33 5.80
N CYS A 281 15.81 1.17 4.49
CA CYS A 281 15.95 2.24 3.51
C CYS A 281 14.64 2.41 2.75
N VAL A 282 14.08 3.62 2.79
CA VAL A 282 12.81 3.97 2.14
C VAL A 282 13.01 4.77 0.86
N VAL A 283 12.09 4.60 -0.09
CA VAL A 283 12.12 5.27 -1.41
C VAL A 283 10.86 6.11 -1.62
N PRO A 284 10.95 7.45 -1.72
CA PRO A 284 9.81 8.33 -2.03
C PRO A 284 9.19 8.04 -3.40
N ASN A 285 10.04 7.92 -4.41
CA ASN A 285 9.66 7.74 -5.81
C ASN A 285 10.85 7.14 -6.58
N TRP A 286 10.59 6.61 -7.78
CA TRP A 286 11.68 6.15 -8.64
C TRP A 286 11.29 6.16 -10.11
N ASP A 287 12.11 6.83 -10.91
CA ASP A 287 12.09 6.82 -12.37
C ASP A 287 13.44 7.30 -12.92
N ASN A 288 14.26 6.35 -13.39
CA ASN A 288 15.56 6.64 -14.01
C ASN A 288 15.51 6.78 -15.54
N THR A 289 14.31 6.94 -16.12
CA THR A 289 14.16 7.23 -17.56
C THR A 289 14.75 8.59 -17.98
N PRO A 290 14.94 9.62 -17.13
CA PRO A 290 15.75 10.79 -17.49
C PRO A 290 17.19 10.44 -17.90
N ARG A 291 17.78 9.40 -17.31
CA ARG A 291 19.14 8.92 -17.65
C ARG A 291 19.12 7.89 -18.78
N SER A 292 18.14 6.98 -18.77
CA SER A 292 18.17 5.74 -19.57
C SER A 292 17.13 5.65 -20.69
N GLY A 293 16.22 6.63 -20.79
CA GLY A 293 15.10 6.61 -21.73
C GLY A 293 14.28 5.31 -21.62
N LYS A 294 14.00 4.68 -22.76
CA LYS A 294 13.27 3.39 -22.84
C LYS A 294 13.97 2.21 -22.17
N ASN A 295 15.26 2.32 -21.85
CA ASN A 295 15.98 1.28 -21.11
C ASN A 295 15.88 1.49 -19.58
N GLY A 296 15.15 2.52 -19.15
CA GLY A 296 14.91 2.83 -17.76
C GLY A 296 13.86 1.95 -17.09
N PHE A 297 13.65 2.26 -15.83
CA PHE A 297 12.83 1.56 -14.87
C PHE A 297 12.04 2.59 -14.05
N VAL A 298 10.74 2.35 -13.87
CA VAL A 298 9.77 3.26 -13.25
C VAL A 298 8.94 2.53 -12.20
N LEU A 299 8.89 3.09 -10.98
CA LEU A 299 7.85 2.78 -9.98
C LEU A 299 6.68 3.75 -10.18
N HIS A 300 5.67 3.29 -10.93
CA HIS A 300 4.51 4.09 -11.30
C HIS A 300 3.46 4.14 -10.20
N GLY A 301 2.78 5.27 -10.09
CA GLY A 301 1.71 5.47 -9.09
C GLY A 301 2.18 5.92 -7.71
N SER A 302 3.42 6.42 -7.56
CA SER A 302 3.86 6.98 -6.27
C SER A 302 3.05 8.23 -5.87
N THR A 303 2.67 8.27 -4.59
CA THR A 303 1.93 9.38 -3.94
C THR A 303 2.52 9.64 -2.55
N PRO A 304 2.36 10.88 -2.00
CA PRO A 304 2.77 11.18 -0.63
C PRO A 304 2.19 10.21 0.41
N GLN A 305 0.95 9.73 0.21
CA GLN A 305 0.29 8.79 1.14
C GLN A 305 0.92 7.40 1.12
N LEU A 306 1.26 6.87 -0.05
CA LEU A 306 1.95 5.59 -0.16
C LEU A 306 3.37 5.67 0.39
N TYR A 307 4.06 6.79 0.16
CA TYR A 307 5.37 7.05 0.77
C TYR A 307 5.29 7.18 2.29
N GLU A 308 4.28 7.89 2.81
CA GLU A 308 4.03 7.99 4.25
C GLU A 308 3.90 6.59 4.87
N ARG A 309 3.07 5.73 4.28
CA ARG A 309 2.93 4.32 4.70
C ARG A 309 4.27 3.58 4.66
N HIS A 310 5.05 3.74 3.59
CA HIS A 310 6.35 3.10 3.46
C HIS A 310 7.32 3.52 4.58
N LEU A 311 7.35 4.81 4.91
CA LEU A 311 8.16 5.34 6.01
C LEU A 311 7.63 4.95 7.38
N GLU A 312 6.32 4.93 7.56
CA GLU A 312 5.65 4.41 8.76
C GLU A 312 6.09 2.97 9.06
N GLU A 313 6.12 2.11 8.05
CA GLU A 313 6.58 0.72 8.20
C GLU A 313 8.08 0.65 8.58
N ALA A 314 8.93 1.53 8.05
CA ALA A 314 10.34 1.60 8.44
C ALA A 314 10.53 2.09 9.88
N VAL A 315 9.78 3.10 10.32
CA VAL A 315 9.79 3.60 11.70
C VAL A 315 9.37 2.49 12.66
N ASP A 316 8.39 1.68 12.27
CA ASP A 316 7.91 0.54 13.01
C ASP A 316 8.92 -0.61 13.16
N LEU A 317 9.88 -0.75 12.24
CA LEU A 317 10.94 -1.77 12.31
C LEU A 317 12.05 -1.43 13.29
N VAL A 318 12.20 -0.15 13.62
CA VAL A 318 13.32 0.34 14.45
C VAL A 318 12.87 0.87 15.80
N GLU A 319 11.57 1.02 16.03
CA GLU A 319 11.06 1.71 17.21
C GLU A 319 11.38 1.03 18.56
N ASP A 320 11.60 -0.28 18.57
CA ASP A 320 11.94 -1.07 19.76
C ASP A 320 13.45 -1.06 20.09
N ARG A 321 14.27 -0.46 19.21
CA ARG A 321 15.71 -0.35 19.40
C ARG A 321 16.06 0.81 20.34
N PRO A 322 17.25 0.82 20.95
CA PRO A 322 17.83 2.02 21.57
C PRO A 322 17.75 3.23 20.63
N GLU A 323 17.54 4.44 21.17
CA GLU A 323 17.30 5.65 20.37
C GLU A 323 18.39 5.91 19.32
N ASP A 324 19.64 5.64 19.67
CA ASP A 324 20.77 5.80 18.78
C ASP A 324 20.85 4.73 17.68
N GLU A 325 20.17 3.59 17.83
CA GLU A 325 20.12 2.52 16.83
C GLU A 325 18.94 2.64 15.86
N ARG A 326 18.05 3.63 16.05
CA ARG A 326 16.82 3.80 15.24
C ARG A 326 17.04 4.40 13.85
N VAL A 327 18.12 4.00 13.18
CA VAL A 327 18.56 4.57 11.90
C VAL A 327 17.68 4.07 10.76
N ILE A 328 17.20 5.02 9.96
CA ILE A 328 16.46 4.77 8.72
C ILE A 328 17.10 5.61 7.63
N PHE A 329 17.47 4.98 6.53
CA PHE A 329 17.93 5.70 5.34
C PHE A 329 16.74 6.14 4.50
N VAL A 330 16.81 7.35 3.95
CA VAL A 330 15.91 7.81 2.90
C VAL A 330 16.71 7.92 1.63
N LYS A 331 16.36 7.13 0.62
CA LYS A 331 16.93 7.23 -0.72
C LYS A 331 15.86 7.86 -1.59
N SER A 332 15.90 9.16 -1.88
CA SER A 332 16.99 10.10 -1.50
C SER A 332 16.53 11.55 -1.21
N TRP A 333 17.46 12.42 -0.81
CA TRP A 333 17.20 13.85 -0.73
C TRP A 333 17.00 14.46 -2.13
N ASN A 334 17.95 14.25 -3.04
CA ASN A 334 18.06 15.03 -4.28
C ASN A 334 18.53 14.27 -5.55
N GLU A 335 18.18 12.99 -5.75
CA GLU A 335 18.45 12.29 -7.02
C GLU A 335 17.34 12.56 -8.06
N TRP A 336 17.31 13.77 -8.61
CA TRP A 336 16.34 14.28 -9.59
C TRP A 336 16.30 13.48 -10.89
N ALA A 337 17.45 13.08 -11.43
CA ALA A 337 17.52 12.31 -12.68
C ALA A 337 17.14 10.83 -12.50
N GLU A 338 16.92 10.38 -11.26
CA GLU A 338 16.26 9.11 -10.94
C GLU A 338 14.83 9.33 -10.42
N THR A 339 14.31 10.56 -10.48
CA THR A 339 13.05 10.96 -9.86
C THR A 339 12.90 10.31 -8.49
N ASN A 340 13.98 10.40 -7.72
CA ASN A 340 14.09 9.79 -6.42
C ASN A 340 14.56 10.83 -5.41
N TYR A 341 13.66 11.74 -5.04
CA TYR A 341 13.97 12.91 -4.23
C TYR A 341 12.86 13.20 -3.23
N LEU A 342 13.22 13.87 -2.14
CA LEU A 342 12.29 14.49 -1.19
C LEU A 342 12.11 15.98 -1.42
N GLU A 343 13.02 16.61 -2.17
CA GLU A 343 12.96 18.03 -2.46
C GLU A 343 11.62 18.44 -3.10
N PRO A 344 11.11 19.66 -2.84
CA PRO A 344 9.83 20.09 -3.36
C PRO A 344 9.83 20.19 -4.89
N ASP A 345 8.80 19.62 -5.52
CA ASP A 345 8.58 19.71 -6.96
C ASP A 345 7.32 20.52 -7.30
N LEU A 346 7.18 20.91 -8.57
CA LEU A 346 6.04 21.72 -9.03
C LEU A 346 4.67 21.02 -8.90
N ARG A 347 4.63 19.71 -8.69
CA ARG A 347 3.40 18.93 -8.66
C ARG A 347 2.88 18.76 -7.23
N TRP A 348 3.76 18.36 -6.33
CA TRP A 348 3.45 17.97 -4.97
C TRP A 348 3.89 19.02 -3.95
N GLY A 349 4.71 20.00 -4.35
CA GLY A 349 5.30 20.97 -3.42
C GLY A 349 5.94 20.23 -2.25
N ASN A 350 5.54 20.57 -1.03
CA ASN A 350 6.06 19.97 0.19
C ASN A 350 5.36 18.67 0.62
N ALA A 351 4.43 18.12 -0.16
CA ALA A 351 3.58 17.01 0.33
C ALA A 351 4.36 15.75 0.74
N TYR A 352 5.48 15.43 0.06
CA TYR A 352 6.36 14.33 0.48
C TYR A 352 7.10 14.64 1.78
N LEU A 353 7.55 15.88 1.97
CA LEU A 353 8.19 16.34 3.20
C LEU A 353 7.19 16.36 4.36
N GLU A 354 5.95 16.81 4.14
CA GLU A 354 4.87 16.76 5.13
C GLU A 354 4.53 15.32 5.52
N ALA A 355 4.53 14.40 4.54
CA ALA A 355 4.41 12.96 4.81
C ALA A 355 5.58 12.44 5.65
N THR A 356 6.82 12.86 5.38
CA THR A 356 8.00 12.55 6.20
C THR A 356 7.77 12.99 7.64
N LEU A 357 7.39 14.26 7.84
CA LEU A 357 7.18 14.83 9.17
C LEU A 357 6.09 14.07 9.93
N ARG A 358 4.91 13.85 9.32
CA ARG A 358 3.82 13.08 9.93
C ARG A 358 4.28 11.70 10.38
N ALA A 359 5.01 10.97 9.53
CA ALA A 359 5.47 9.61 9.83
C ALA A 359 6.47 9.57 11.00
N VAL A 360 7.33 10.57 11.18
CA VAL A 360 8.33 10.58 12.28
C VAL A 360 7.85 11.27 13.55
N THR A 361 6.89 12.17 13.47
CA THR A 361 6.29 12.82 14.65
C THR A 361 5.11 12.04 15.24
N ARG A 362 4.68 10.96 14.59
CA ARG A 362 3.56 10.15 15.06
C ARG A 362 3.81 9.59 16.47
N GLU A 363 2.75 9.55 17.27
CA GLU A 363 2.77 8.86 18.56
C GLU A 363 2.73 7.34 18.34
N THR A 364 3.89 6.70 18.48
CA THR A 364 4.12 5.26 18.30
C THR A 364 3.60 4.39 19.46
N GLY A 365 3.27 5.00 20.60
CA GLY A 365 3.00 4.29 21.86
C GLY A 365 1.60 3.67 21.99
N ASP A 366 0.61 4.16 21.25
CA ASP A 366 -0.81 3.81 21.47
C ASP A 366 -1.50 3.14 20.27
N ARG A 367 -0.82 2.93 19.14
CA ARG A 367 -1.52 2.46 17.94
C ARG A 367 -1.74 0.94 17.95
N ILE A 368 -2.97 0.54 17.63
CA ILE A 368 -3.35 -0.86 17.41
C ILE A 368 -2.78 -1.30 16.05
N ARG A 369 -1.93 -2.32 16.05
CA ARG A 369 -1.42 -2.98 14.84
C ARG A 369 -2.44 -3.99 14.34
N VAL A 370 -3.05 -3.73 13.20
CA VAL A 370 -4.10 -4.59 12.63
C VAL A 370 -3.49 -5.60 11.65
N HIS A 371 -3.90 -6.85 11.76
CA HIS A 371 -3.54 -7.97 10.90
C HIS A 371 -4.84 -8.54 10.33
N PHE A 372 -5.14 -8.26 9.05
CA PHE A 372 -6.32 -8.84 8.43
C PHE A 372 -6.05 -10.28 7.97
N VAL A 373 -7.04 -11.15 8.18
CA VAL A 373 -6.95 -12.58 7.90
C VAL A 373 -8.05 -12.97 6.91
N ASN A 374 -7.70 -13.81 5.93
CA ASN A 374 -8.60 -14.36 4.90
C ASN A 374 -9.31 -13.30 4.04
N VAL A 375 -8.54 -12.31 3.57
CA VAL A 375 -9.05 -11.07 2.98
C VAL A 375 -9.66 -11.20 1.58
N ARG A 376 -9.59 -12.34 0.88
CA ARG A 376 -9.95 -12.38 -0.55
C ARG A 376 -11.13 -13.30 -0.85
N THR A 377 -12.20 -12.70 -1.36
CA THR A 377 -13.32 -13.41 -1.97
C THR A 377 -13.24 -13.22 -3.49
N ALA A 378 -13.10 -14.31 -4.24
CA ALA A 378 -12.77 -14.26 -5.67
C ALA A 378 -13.79 -13.54 -6.58
N HIS A 379 -14.98 -13.23 -6.09
CA HIS A 379 -16.06 -12.59 -6.86
C HIS A 379 -16.32 -11.12 -6.49
N HIS A 380 -15.54 -10.53 -5.58
CA HIS A 380 -15.61 -9.10 -5.29
C HIS A 380 -14.87 -8.29 -6.35
N SER A 381 -15.37 -7.09 -6.64
CA SER A 381 -14.74 -6.14 -7.56
C SER A 381 -13.68 -5.28 -6.83
N PRO A 382 -12.81 -4.56 -7.56
CA PRO A 382 -11.89 -3.59 -6.98
C PRO A 382 -12.53 -2.48 -6.12
N HIS A 383 -13.81 -2.14 -6.34
CA HIS A 383 -14.50 -1.09 -5.59
C HIS A 383 -15.59 -1.59 -4.63
N SER A 384 -15.77 -2.91 -4.53
CA SER A 384 -16.81 -3.54 -3.69
C SER A 384 -16.25 -4.67 -2.84
N GLY A 385 -17.00 -5.09 -1.82
CA GLY A 385 -16.61 -6.16 -0.91
C GLY A 385 -16.04 -5.67 0.41
N TYR A 386 -16.08 -6.51 1.42
CA TYR A 386 -15.70 -6.12 2.79
C TYR A 386 -14.19 -5.99 2.99
N ASP A 387 -13.41 -6.55 2.07
CA ASP A 387 -11.95 -6.45 2.04
C ASP A 387 -11.41 -5.06 1.70
N ARG A 388 -12.27 -4.13 1.28
CA ARG A 388 -11.89 -2.72 1.08
C ARG A 388 -11.38 -2.06 2.36
N PHE A 389 -11.60 -2.60 3.56
CA PHE A 389 -10.92 -2.09 4.76
C PHE A 389 -9.40 -2.04 4.63
N LEU A 390 -8.79 -2.92 3.82
CA LEU A 390 -7.35 -2.92 3.59
C LEU A 390 -6.85 -1.59 2.99
N ASP A 391 -7.72 -0.88 2.26
CA ASP A 391 -7.42 0.40 1.63
C ASP A 391 -7.48 1.57 2.63
N TYR A 392 -8.19 1.42 3.75
CA TYR A 392 -8.46 2.50 4.72
C TYR A 392 -7.91 2.26 6.13
N ILE A 393 -7.57 1.02 6.47
CA ILE A 393 -6.99 0.66 7.77
C ILE A 393 -5.55 0.18 7.52
N PRO A 394 -4.55 0.91 8.04
CA PRO A 394 -3.17 0.48 8.00
C PRO A 394 -3.03 -0.88 8.68
N HIS A 395 -2.52 -1.85 7.92
CA HIS A 395 -2.45 -3.24 8.33
C HIS A 395 -1.08 -3.83 8.03
N ARG A 396 -0.75 -4.92 8.70
CA ARG A 396 0.45 -5.71 8.46
C ARG A 396 0.09 -7.11 8.01
N ARG A 397 1.01 -7.73 7.29
CA ARG A 397 0.94 -9.18 7.04
C ARG A 397 1.22 -9.91 8.34
N LEU A 398 0.47 -10.99 8.56
CA LEU A 398 0.82 -11.94 9.59
C LEU A 398 2.19 -12.55 9.25
N PRO A 399 3.09 -12.68 10.25
CA PRO A 399 4.35 -13.38 10.03
C PRO A 399 4.08 -14.85 9.71
N LYS A 400 5.00 -15.51 9.03
CA LYS A 400 4.88 -16.96 8.80
C LYS A 400 4.90 -17.72 10.13
N ALA A 401 4.00 -18.70 10.27
CA ALA A 401 3.91 -19.53 11.47
C ALA A 401 5.11 -20.49 11.61
N VAL A 402 5.83 -20.41 12.73
CA VAL A 402 6.97 -21.26 13.11
C VAL A 402 6.51 -22.67 13.47
N SER A 403 5.45 -22.83 14.26
CA SER A 403 4.91 -24.14 14.62
C SER A 403 4.30 -24.83 13.42
N PHE A 404 3.68 -24.08 12.51
CA PHE A 404 3.15 -24.67 11.29
C PHE A 404 4.27 -25.41 10.56
N ASP A 405 5.43 -24.78 10.37
CA ASP A 405 6.62 -25.40 9.77
C ASP A 405 7.18 -26.60 10.57
N ALA A 406 7.02 -26.59 11.90
CA ALA A 406 7.49 -27.67 12.77
C ALA A 406 6.55 -28.90 12.83
N VAL A 407 5.28 -28.74 12.44
CA VAL A 407 4.30 -29.83 12.40
C VAL A 407 4.53 -30.70 11.16
N SER A 408 4.50 -32.03 11.34
CA SER A 408 4.65 -32.98 10.22
C SER A 408 3.50 -32.88 9.22
N ASP A 409 3.77 -33.14 7.94
CA ASP A 409 2.75 -33.11 6.87
C ASP A 409 1.51 -33.96 7.18
N ALA A 410 1.70 -35.12 7.82
CA ALA A 410 0.60 -36.01 8.21
C ALA A 410 -0.35 -35.36 9.24
N GLU A 411 0.20 -34.60 10.19
CA GLU A 411 -0.60 -33.91 11.20
C GLU A 411 -1.26 -32.65 10.62
N ARG A 412 -0.57 -31.92 9.72
CA ARG A 412 -1.20 -30.81 8.99
C ARG A 412 -2.40 -31.29 8.16
N GLU A 413 -2.24 -32.39 7.45
CA GLU A 413 -3.32 -33.01 6.67
C GLU A 413 -4.47 -33.43 7.57
N ARG A 414 -4.18 -34.04 8.73
CA ARG A 414 -5.20 -34.41 9.71
C ARG A 414 -5.99 -33.19 10.21
N LEU A 415 -5.31 -32.13 10.64
CA LEU A 415 -5.94 -30.89 11.13
C LEU A 415 -6.77 -30.20 10.05
N TYR A 416 -6.25 -30.19 8.82
CA TYR A 416 -6.96 -29.69 7.65
C TYR A 416 -8.24 -30.50 7.38
N GLN A 417 -8.15 -31.83 7.33
CA GLN A 417 -9.31 -32.70 7.07
C GLN A 417 -10.37 -32.59 8.18
N GLN A 418 -9.95 -32.39 9.43
CA GLN A 418 -10.87 -32.15 10.53
C GLN A 418 -11.65 -30.84 10.34
N ALA A 419 -10.98 -29.74 10.01
CA ALA A 419 -11.65 -28.46 9.73
C ALA A 419 -12.53 -28.55 8.47
N LYS A 420 -12.07 -29.23 7.43
CA LYS A 420 -12.77 -29.40 6.15
C LYS A 420 -14.10 -30.14 6.27
N GLN A 421 -14.22 -31.06 7.22
CA GLN A 421 -15.47 -31.77 7.51
C GLN A 421 -16.54 -30.84 8.08
N GLU A 422 -16.13 -29.83 8.85
CA GLU A 422 -17.03 -28.86 9.47
C GLU A 422 -17.30 -27.66 8.54
N VAL A 423 -16.26 -27.17 7.87
CA VAL A 423 -16.29 -26.05 6.93
C VAL A 423 -15.85 -26.56 5.56
N SER A 424 -16.83 -26.90 4.72
CA SER A 424 -16.57 -27.60 3.45
C SER A 424 -15.67 -26.83 2.45
N TRP A 425 -15.52 -25.52 2.60
CA TRP A 425 -14.64 -24.65 1.79
C TRP A 425 -13.38 -24.19 2.52
N TYR A 426 -13.07 -24.76 3.69
CA TYR A 426 -11.79 -24.53 4.38
C TYR A 426 -10.61 -24.94 3.49
N ASN A 427 -9.54 -24.17 3.46
CA ASN A 427 -8.37 -24.41 2.61
C ASN A 427 -7.11 -24.63 3.45
N PRO A 428 -6.08 -25.31 2.92
CA PRO A 428 -4.81 -25.46 3.64
C PRO A 428 -4.18 -24.13 4.06
N SER A 429 -4.36 -23.06 3.26
CA SER A 429 -3.89 -21.72 3.60
C SER A 429 -4.58 -21.11 4.82
N ASP A 430 -5.84 -21.48 5.09
CA ASP A 430 -6.57 -21.01 6.27
C ASP A 430 -5.93 -21.58 7.55
N LEU A 431 -5.46 -22.83 7.51
CA LEU A 431 -4.74 -23.45 8.63
C LEU A 431 -3.40 -22.77 8.94
N GLU A 432 -2.65 -22.39 7.90
CA GLU A 432 -1.39 -21.67 8.07
C GLU A 432 -1.63 -20.28 8.70
N LEU A 433 -2.64 -19.56 8.22
CA LEU A 433 -3.00 -18.24 8.74
C LEU A 433 -3.50 -18.30 10.19
N GLU A 434 -4.34 -19.28 10.52
CA GLU A 434 -4.79 -19.47 11.91
C GLU A 434 -3.64 -19.84 12.85
N SER A 435 -2.70 -20.67 12.39
CA SER A 435 -1.47 -20.95 13.16
C SER A 435 -0.65 -19.66 13.39
N ALA A 436 -0.53 -18.80 12.38
CA ALA A 436 0.19 -17.54 12.51
C ALA A 436 -0.48 -16.58 13.52
N VAL A 437 -1.81 -16.55 13.57
CA VAL A 437 -2.57 -15.79 14.58
C VAL A 437 -2.28 -16.32 15.99
N ASN A 438 -2.29 -17.64 16.17
CA ASN A 438 -2.03 -18.26 17.48
C ASN A 438 -0.64 -17.88 18.00
N GLU A 439 0.37 -17.91 17.13
CA GLU A 439 1.77 -17.67 17.49
C GLU A 439 2.18 -16.21 17.63
N LEU A 440 1.38 -15.28 17.11
CA LEU A 440 1.71 -13.87 17.20
C LEU A 440 1.88 -13.45 18.67
N ALA A 441 3.12 -13.11 19.04
CA ALA A 441 3.49 -12.59 20.35
C ALA A 441 3.68 -11.07 20.25
N PRO A 442 2.67 -10.26 20.65
CA PRO A 442 2.63 -8.82 20.38
C PRO A 442 3.63 -8.01 21.23
N GLY A 443 4.15 -8.57 22.33
CA GLY A 443 5.13 -7.92 23.19
C GLY A 443 4.57 -6.64 23.82
N ARG A 444 5.19 -5.49 23.51
CA ARG A 444 4.80 -4.17 24.04
C ARG A 444 3.69 -3.46 23.26
N HIS A 445 3.26 -4.00 22.11
CA HIS A 445 2.34 -3.32 21.20
C HIS A 445 0.95 -3.94 21.26
N ARG A 446 -0.11 -3.15 21.05
CA ARG A 446 -1.46 -3.68 20.85
C ARG A 446 -1.60 -4.24 19.43
N HIS A 447 -2.11 -5.45 19.30
CA HIS A 447 -2.31 -6.17 18.03
C HIS A 447 -3.77 -6.63 17.92
N VAL A 448 -4.38 -6.42 16.75
CA VAL A 448 -5.67 -7.03 16.39
C VAL A 448 -5.44 -7.98 15.23
N CYS A 449 -5.83 -9.24 15.38
CA CYS A 449 -5.96 -10.19 14.29
C CYS A 449 -7.45 -10.26 13.90
N HIS A 450 -7.81 -9.74 12.72
CA HIS A 450 -9.20 -9.67 12.28
C HIS A 450 -9.45 -10.60 11.09
N TYR A 451 -10.19 -11.68 11.32
CA TYR A 451 -10.77 -12.53 10.29
C TYR A 451 -11.90 -11.79 9.57
N LEU A 452 -11.66 -11.38 8.33
CA LEU A 452 -12.68 -10.66 7.56
C LEU A 452 -13.83 -11.56 7.11
N TYR A 453 -13.67 -12.88 7.09
CA TYR A 453 -14.75 -13.80 6.70
C TYR A 453 -14.78 -14.99 7.66
N GLY A 454 -15.43 -14.81 8.81
CA GLY A 454 -15.58 -15.83 9.85
C GLY A 454 -16.30 -17.09 9.38
N GLU A 455 -17.21 -16.97 8.42
CA GLU A 455 -17.84 -18.13 7.78
C GLU A 455 -16.87 -19.09 7.05
N ASN A 456 -15.63 -18.67 6.80
CA ASN A 456 -14.63 -19.46 6.07
C ASN A 456 -13.53 -20.05 6.96
N SER A 457 -13.36 -19.55 8.18
CA SER A 457 -12.18 -19.80 9.02
C SER A 457 -12.50 -19.65 10.52
N LEU A 458 -11.50 -19.44 11.37
CA LEU A 458 -11.53 -19.37 12.83
C LEU A 458 -11.48 -20.75 13.53
N TYR A 459 -11.30 -21.84 12.81
CA TYR A 459 -11.57 -23.18 13.36
C TYR A 459 -10.59 -23.63 14.46
N HIS A 460 -9.31 -23.43 14.25
CA HIS A 460 -8.17 -23.75 15.12
C HIS A 460 -7.63 -22.52 15.87
N THR A 461 -8.36 -21.40 15.87
CA THR A 461 -7.92 -20.19 16.56
C THR A 461 -8.06 -20.33 18.06
N GLU A 462 -6.95 -20.14 18.77
CA GLU A 462 -6.85 -20.28 20.22
C GLU A 462 -7.10 -18.94 20.92
N ARG A 463 -7.60 -19.01 22.16
CA ARG A 463 -7.79 -17.81 22.98
C ARG A 463 -6.42 -17.25 23.38
N SER A 464 -6.16 -15.99 23.01
CA SER A 464 -4.95 -15.33 23.45
C SER A 464 -4.93 -15.11 24.97
N GLN A 465 -3.77 -15.37 25.58
CA GLN A 465 -3.48 -15.02 26.97
C GLN A 465 -2.75 -13.66 27.09
N ASP A 466 -2.39 -13.05 25.97
CA ASP A 466 -1.70 -11.77 25.95
C ASP A 466 -2.75 -10.64 25.88
N PRO A 467 -2.84 -9.75 26.89
CA PRO A 467 -3.81 -8.66 26.89
C PRO A 467 -3.59 -7.68 25.72
N ASN A 468 -2.39 -7.68 25.14
CA ASN A 468 -2.05 -6.87 23.99
C ASN A 468 -2.42 -7.52 22.64
N LYS A 469 -2.96 -8.76 22.60
CA LYS A 469 -3.48 -9.36 21.37
C LYS A 469 -4.99 -9.56 21.47
N LYS A 470 -5.72 -9.02 20.49
CA LYS A 470 -7.16 -9.18 20.34
C LYS A 470 -7.49 -9.89 19.05
N VAL A 471 -8.44 -10.82 19.09
CA VAL A 471 -8.93 -11.54 17.91
C VAL A 471 -10.34 -11.04 17.58
N PHE A 472 -10.51 -10.54 16.36
CA PHE A 472 -11.78 -10.09 15.82
C PHE A 472 -12.23 -10.99 14.67
N VAL A 473 -13.53 -11.12 14.48
CA VAL A 473 -14.11 -11.87 13.35
C VAL A 473 -15.36 -11.18 12.81
N SER A 474 -15.43 -11.00 11.49
CA SER A 474 -16.60 -10.46 10.79
C SER A 474 -17.44 -11.57 10.17
N PHE A 475 -18.76 -11.45 10.25
CA PHE A 475 -19.70 -12.41 9.64
C PHE A 475 -20.68 -11.73 8.69
N HIS A 476 -20.78 -12.25 7.47
CA HIS A 476 -21.56 -11.59 6.39
C HIS A 476 -22.89 -12.26 6.09
N GLN A 477 -23.05 -13.53 6.44
CA GLN A 477 -24.27 -14.28 6.09
C GLN A 477 -25.44 -13.96 7.05
N PRO A 478 -26.70 -14.16 6.65
CA PRO A 478 -27.83 -14.08 7.56
C PRO A 478 -27.82 -15.16 8.65
N PRO A 479 -28.54 -14.97 9.77
CA PRO A 479 -28.61 -15.95 10.86
C PRO A 479 -28.98 -17.37 10.43
N ALA A 480 -29.89 -17.53 9.46
CA ALA A 480 -30.31 -18.84 8.95
C ALA A 480 -29.15 -19.58 8.26
N ALA A 481 -28.34 -18.86 7.48
CA ALA A 481 -27.15 -19.42 6.84
C ALA A 481 -26.05 -19.75 7.87
N HIS A 482 -25.87 -18.92 8.92
CA HIS A 482 -24.94 -19.25 10.01
C HIS A 482 -25.29 -20.52 10.75
N GLN A 483 -26.58 -20.84 10.90
CA GLN A 483 -27.00 -22.12 11.49
C GLN A 483 -26.51 -23.32 10.69
N GLU A 484 -26.44 -23.19 9.36
CA GLU A 484 -26.02 -24.25 8.45
C GLU A 484 -24.48 -24.35 8.33
N PHE A 485 -23.82 -23.20 8.28
CA PHE A 485 -22.40 -23.10 7.90
C PHE A 485 -21.45 -22.98 9.09
N VAL A 486 -21.88 -22.40 10.21
CA VAL A 486 -21.08 -22.30 11.45
C VAL A 486 -21.53 -23.40 12.41
N ARG A 487 -21.16 -24.64 12.07
CA ARG A 487 -21.55 -25.86 12.80
C ARG A 487 -20.83 -25.98 14.14
N ASN A 488 -19.50 -25.83 14.12
CA ASN A 488 -18.70 -25.73 15.33
C ASN A 488 -18.60 -24.26 15.77
N ARG A 489 -19.15 -23.96 16.95
CA ARG A 489 -19.22 -22.60 17.52
C ARG A 489 -18.27 -22.39 18.69
N GLU A 490 -17.56 -23.44 19.12
CA GLU A 490 -16.58 -23.33 20.21
C GLU A 490 -15.52 -22.25 19.96
N PRO A 491 -14.98 -22.07 18.73
CA PRO A 491 -13.97 -21.03 18.50
C PRO A 491 -14.47 -19.59 18.72
N LEU A 492 -15.79 -19.33 18.66
CA LEU A 492 -16.35 -18.01 18.96
C LEU A 492 -16.07 -17.58 20.41
N LYS A 493 -15.84 -18.53 21.32
CA LYS A 493 -15.49 -18.23 22.73
C LYS A 493 -14.06 -17.71 22.87
N ASN A 494 -13.23 -17.93 21.84
CA ASN A 494 -11.82 -17.54 21.84
C ASN A 494 -11.58 -16.13 21.29
N VAL A 495 -12.62 -15.49 20.73
CA VAL A 495 -12.50 -14.14 20.16
C VAL A 495 -12.80 -13.04 21.17
N ASP A 496 -12.23 -11.86 20.90
CA ASP A 496 -12.41 -10.64 21.68
C ASP A 496 -13.52 -9.77 21.11
N GLY A 497 -13.78 -9.85 19.80
CA GLY A 497 -14.85 -9.12 19.13
C GLY A 497 -15.46 -9.88 17.96
N ILE A 498 -16.79 -9.79 17.83
CA ILE A 498 -17.55 -10.23 16.67
C ILE A 498 -18.09 -8.98 15.99
N VAL A 499 -17.76 -8.82 14.72
CA VAL A 499 -18.32 -7.79 13.86
C VAL A 499 -19.47 -8.37 13.05
N VAL A 500 -20.63 -7.72 13.15
CA VAL A 500 -21.83 -8.06 12.37
C VAL A 500 -22.15 -6.91 11.43
N VAL A 501 -22.59 -7.26 10.22
CA VAL A 501 -22.94 -6.29 9.16
C VAL A 501 -24.44 -6.06 9.05
N GLY A 502 -25.25 -6.70 9.90
CA GLY A 502 -26.68 -6.43 10.08
C GLY A 502 -27.08 -6.62 11.53
N THR A 503 -27.94 -5.74 12.05
CA THR A 503 -28.43 -5.80 13.43
C THR A 503 -29.26 -7.06 13.69
N ASN A 504 -29.85 -7.64 12.64
CA ASN A 504 -30.54 -8.93 12.69
C ASN A 504 -29.63 -10.12 13.08
N GLN A 505 -28.31 -9.97 13.01
CA GLN A 505 -27.35 -11.00 13.44
C GLN A 505 -27.09 -10.98 14.95
N ILE A 506 -27.33 -9.86 15.64
CA ILE A 506 -27.01 -9.69 17.06
C ILE A 506 -27.69 -10.76 17.94
N PRO A 507 -29.00 -11.06 17.79
CA PRO A 507 -29.66 -12.09 18.60
C PRO A 507 -29.08 -13.50 18.40
N PHE A 508 -28.51 -13.78 17.23
CA PHE A 508 -27.86 -15.07 16.97
C PHE A 508 -26.53 -15.16 17.73
N PHE A 509 -25.64 -14.19 17.58
CA PHE A 509 -24.33 -14.22 18.23
C PHE A 509 -24.38 -14.02 19.75
N SER A 510 -25.39 -13.31 20.26
CA SER A 510 -25.61 -13.11 21.70
C SER A 510 -25.89 -14.43 22.46
N GLN A 511 -26.19 -15.52 21.75
CA GLN A 511 -26.33 -16.85 22.35
C GLN A 511 -24.97 -17.50 22.67
N PHE A 512 -23.87 -17.00 22.11
CA PHE A 512 -22.54 -17.63 22.17
C PHE A 512 -21.47 -16.73 22.80
N VAL A 513 -21.60 -15.41 22.66
CA VAL A 513 -20.68 -14.43 23.22
C VAL A 513 -21.45 -13.34 23.98
N ALA A 514 -20.74 -12.65 24.87
CA ALA A 514 -21.33 -11.55 25.63
C ALA A 514 -21.69 -10.37 24.69
N PRO A 515 -22.83 -9.68 24.90
CA PRO A 515 -23.31 -8.63 23.99
C PRO A 515 -22.29 -7.51 23.73
N GLU A 516 -21.46 -7.16 24.71
CA GLU A 516 -20.41 -6.15 24.61
C GLU A 516 -19.29 -6.49 23.62
N LYS A 517 -19.14 -7.78 23.28
CA LYS A 517 -18.21 -8.25 22.25
C LYS A 517 -18.80 -8.17 20.83
N ILE A 518 -20.07 -7.81 20.68
CA ILE A 518 -20.75 -7.79 19.39
C ILE A 518 -20.82 -6.35 18.90
N HIS A 519 -20.16 -6.07 17.78
CA HIS A 519 -20.05 -4.74 17.20
C HIS A 519 -20.79 -4.71 15.85
N PHE A 520 -21.77 -3.82 15.72
CA PHE A 520 -22.37 -3.55 14.42
C PHE A 520 -21.46 -2.61 13.63
N VAL A 521 -20.89 -3.12 12.54
CA VAL A 521 -20.11 -2.33 11.57
C VAL A 521 -20.77 -2.56 10.21
N PRO A 522 -21.42 -1.54 9.62
CA PRO A 522 -22.13 -1.73 8.36
C PRO A 522 -21.14 -2.04 7.22
N HIS A 523 -21.64 -2.66 6.16
CA HIS A 523 -20.86 -2.78 4.93
C HIS A 523 -20.67 -1.41 4.29
N GLY A 524 -19.47 -1.14 3.76
CA GLY A 524 -19.15 0.12 3.10
C GLY A 524 -19.37 0.11 1.59
N VAL A 525 -19.25 1.29 0.97
CA VAL A 525 -19.30 1.52 -0.47
C VAL A 525 -18.31 2.63 -0.88
N ASP A 526 -17.66 2.47 -2.05
CA ASP A 526 -16.83 3.51 -2.66
C ASP A 526 -17.73 4.57 -3.31
N THR A 527 -17.99 5.66 -2.57
CA THR A 527 -18.88 6.73 -3.01
C THR A 527 -18.27 7.68 -4.04
N ASP A 528 -16.96 7.56 -4.31
CA ASP A 528 -16.26 8.36 -5.31
C ASP A 528 -16.31 7.67 -6.67
N PHE A 529 -16.18 6.34 -6.69
CA PHE A 529 -16.40 5.52 -7.87
C PHE A 529 -17.90 5.39 -8.21
N PHE A 530 -18.70 4.88 -7.27
CA PHE A 530 -20.16 4.80 -7.43
C PHE A 530 -20.77 6.16 -7.09
N ARG A 531 -21.06 6.94 -8.12
CA ARG A 531 -21.64 8.26 -8.00
C ARG A 531 -22.61 8.59 -9.12
N PRO A 532 -23.56 9.51 -8.90
CA PRO A 532 -24.43 10.00 -9.95
C PRO A 532 -23.61 10.65 -11.07
N ASN A 533 -24.10 10.56 -12.31
CA ASN A 533 -23.55 11.31 -13.44
C ASN A 533 -24.61 12.27 -13.97
N PRO A 534 -24.57 13.57 -13.57
CA PRO A 534 -25.58 14.55 -13.98
C PRO A 534 -25.67 14.78 -15.49
N GLY A 535 -24.62 14.45 -16.24
CA GLY A 535 -24.57 14.59 -17.69
C GLY A 535 -25.22 13.43 -18.45
N LEU A 536 -25.54 12.32 -17.78
CA LEU A 536 -26.22 11.19 -18.39
C LEU A 536 -27.73 11.30 -18.22
N LYS A 537 -28.44 11.17 -19.34
CA LYS A 537 -29.89 11.08 -19.31
C LYS A 537 -30.30 9.71 -18.80
N LYS A 538 -31.14 9.68 -17.76
CA LYS A 538 -31.81 8.46 -17.31
C LYS A 538 -32.67 7.90 -18.45
N GLU A 539 -32.48 6.64 -18.79
CA GLU A 539 -33.32 5.94 -19.78
C GLU A 539 -34.52 5.29 -19.08
N ASP A 540 -35.54 4.85 -19.82
CA ASP A 540 -36.72 4.10 -19.30
C ASP A 540 -36.35 2.66 -18.89
N ARG A 541 -35.27 2.55 -18.09
CA ARG A 541 -34.61 1.32 -17.68
C ARG A 541 -34.68 1.16 -16.18
N ILE A 542 -34.99 -0.05 -15.76
CA ILE A 542 -34.93 -0.52 -14.38
C ILE A 542 -33.76 -1.46 -14.28
N LEU A 543 -33.01 -1.40 -13.18
CA LEU A 543 -31.86 -2.25 -12.96
C LEU A 543 -32.12 -3.28 -11.87
N PHE A 544 -31.67 -4.50 -12.09
CA PHE A 544 -31.45 -5.53 -11.08
C PHE A 544 -29.99 -5.97 -11.13
N VAL A 545 -29.35 -6.10 -9.96
CA VAL A 545 -27.98 -6.61 -9.84
C VAL A 545 -27.88 -7.62 -8.70
N GLY A 546 -27.24 -8.76 -8.98
CA GLY A 546 -26.77 -9.71 -7.98
C GLY A 546 -27.19 -11.16 -8.25
N ASN A 547 -26.71 -12.07 -7.41
CA ASN A 547 -26.93 -13.51 -7.57
C ASN A 547 -27.23 -14.23 -6.24
N TRP A 548 -26.47 -13.94 -5.19
CA TRP A 548 -26.64 -14.61 -3.89
C TRP A 548 -27.90 -14.11 -3.16
N LEU A 549 -28.70 -15.04 -2.64
CA LEU A 549 -29.97 -14.78 -1.93
C LEU A 549 -30.97 -13.89 -2.66
N ARG A 550 -30.89 -13.83 -4.00
CA ARG A 550 -31.86 -13.11 -4.84
C ARG A 550 -33.12 -13.95 -5.05
N ASP A 551 -34.26 -13.29 -5.09
CA ASP A 551 -35.54 -13.92 -5.39
C ASP A 551 -35.89 -13.70 -6.87
N PHE A 552 -35.36 -14.60 -7.71
CA PHE A 552 -35.59 -14.57 -9.15
C PHE A 552 -37.04 -14.85 -9.53
N ASP A 553 -37.78 -15.64 -8.75
CA ASP A 553 -39.18 -15.96 -9.03
C ASP A 553 -40.04 -14.70 -8.92
N THR A 554 -39.85 -13.93 -7.84
CA THR A 554 -40.48 -12.62 -7.67
C THR A 554 -40.05 -11.64 -8.75
N LEU A 555 -38.77 -11.58 -9.11
CA LEU A 555 -38.28 -10.69 -10.17
C LEU A 555 -38.92 -11.00 -11.53
N VAL A 556 -39.05 -12.27 -11.89
CA VAL A 556 -39.70 -12.72 -13.13
C VAL A 556 -41.18 -12.34 -13.12
N ALA A 557 -41.87 -12.52 -11.99
CA ALA A 557 -43.26 -12.10 -11.85
C ALA A 557 -43.42 -10.57 -12.00
N VAL A 558 -42.54 -9.77 -11.39
CA VAL A 558 -42.48 -8.31 -11.58
C VAL A 558 -42.27 -7.97 -13.06
N SER A 559 -41.32 -8.64 -13.73
CA SER A 559 -41.04 -8.43 -15.15
C SER A 559 -42.27 -8.65 -16.02
N LYS A 560 -43.01 -9.73 -15.79
CA LYS A 560 -44.26 -10.07 -16.53
C LYS A 560 -45.35 -9.03 -16.30
N LEU A 561 -45.52 -8.54 -15.06
CA LEU A 561 -46.47 -7.49 -14.74
C LEU A 561 -46.12 -6.17 -15.44
N LEU A 562 -44.84 -5.79 -15.44
CA LEU A 562 -44.35 -4.59 -16.12
C LEU A 562 -44.52 -4.71 -17.64
N ALA A 563 -44.24 -5.86 -18.25
CA ALA A 563 -44.42 -6.06 -19.69
C ALA A 563 -45.87 -5.82 -20.16
N VAL A 564 -46.86 -6.04 -19.29
CA VAL A 564 -48.28 -5.80 -19.60
C VAL A 564 -48.69 -4.37 -19.27
N LYS A 565 -48.29 -3.83 -18.11
CA LYS A 565 -48.81 -2.57 -17.56
C LYS A 565 -47.96 -1.33 -17.88
N ALA A 566 -46.71 -1.53 -18.28
CA ALA A 566 -45.71 -0.52 -18.60
C ALA A 566 -44.70 -1.06 -19.64
N PRO A 567 -45.16 -1.40 -20.87
CA PRO A 567 -44.35 -2.07 -21.89
C PRO A 567 -43.16 -1.24 -22.40
N GLU A 568 -43.13 0.07 -22.12
CA GLU A 568 -42.00 0.96 -22.38
C GLU A 568 -40.79 0.68 -21.48
N LEU A 569 -41.00 0.06 -20.32
CA LEU A 569 -39.93 -0.18 -19.33
C LEU A 569 -39.14 -1.43 -19.66
N VAL A 570 -37.81 -1.28 -19.69
CA VAL A 570 -36.87 -2.38 -19.88
C VAL A 570 -36.19 -2.71 -18.56
N LEU A 571 -36.15 -3.99 -18.20
CA LEU A 571 -35.45 -4.50 -17.03
C LEU A 571 -34.06 -5.02 -17.42
N ASP A 572 -33.02 -4.25 -17.11
CA ASP A 572 -31.64 -4.73 -17.18
C ASP A 572 -31.35 -5.64 -15.98
N VAL A 573 -31.01 -6.90 -16.25
CA VAL A 573 -30.68 -7.92 -15.24
C VAL A 573 -29.19 -8.24 -15.34
N VAL A 574 -28.43 -7.87 -14.32
CA VAL A 574 -27.01 -8.21 -14.19
C VAL A 574 -26.84 -9.32 -13.15
N THR A 575 -26.52 -10.52 -13.61
CA THR A 575 -26.36 -11.72 -12.77
C THR A 575 -25.40 -12.74 -13.43
N LEU A 576 -25.12 -13.87 -12.79
CA LEU A 576 -24.37 -14.96 -13.39
C LEU A 576 -25.10 -15.59 -14.58
N GLU A 577 -24.36 -15.95 -15.62
CA GLU A 577 -24.84 -16.57 -16.86
C GLU A 577 -25.79 -17.76 -16.63
N ARG A 578 -25.51 -18.58 -15.61
CA ARG A 578 -26.34 -19.74 -15.24
C ARG A 578 -27.79 -19.40 -14.88
N ASN A 579 -28.08 -18.13 -14.55
CA ASN A 579 -29.42 -17.68 -14.20
C ASN A 579 -30.22 -17.16 -15.41
N ARG A 580 -29.63 -17.13 -16.63
CA ARG A 580 -30.34 -16.73 -17.86
C ARG A 580 -31.68 -17.47 -18.05
N PRO A 581 -31.79 -18.81 -17.82
CA PRO A 581 -33.03 -19.53 -18.06
C PRO A 581 -34.23 -19.07 -17.22
N TYR A 582 -34.03 -18.38 -16.08
CA TYR A 582 -35.15 -17.82 -15.30
C TYR A 582 -35.97 -16.80 -16.11
N PHE A 583 -35.33 -16.11 -17.05
CA PHE A 583 -35.93 -15.00 -17.80
C PHE A 583 -36.43 -15.41 -19.18
N ASP A 584 -36.43 -16.71 -19.49
CA ASP A 584 -37.01 -17.23 -20.74
C ASP A 584 -38.49 -16.82 -20.84
N GLY A 585 -38.83 -16.14 -21.94
CA GLY A 585 -40.18 -15.61 -22.17
C GLY A 585 -40.47 -14.22 -21.56
N CYS A 586 -39.49 -13.58 -20.91
CA CYS A 586 -39.62 -12.18 -20.46
C CYS A 586 -39.17 -11.21 -21.58
N CYS A 587 -40.11 -10.70 -22.37
CA CYS A 587 -39.81 -9.87 -23.54
C CYS A 587 -39.19 -8.49 -23.23
N ASN A 588 -39.31 -8.03 -21.99
CA ASN A 588 -38.79 -6.74 -21.51
C ASN A 588 -37.47 -6.87 -20.73
N VAL A 589 -36.84 -8.05 -20.70
CA VAL A 589 -35.57 -8.27 -19.99
C VAL A 589 -34.38 -8.13 -20.92
N ARG A 590 -33.38 -7.37 -20.50
CA ARG A 590 -32.03 -7.37 -21.06
C ARG A 590 -31.08 -8.03 -20.08
N PHE A 591 -30.55 -9.19 -20.45
CA PHE A 591 -29.69 -9.98 -19.59
C PHE A 591 -28.21 -9.67 -19.83
N HIS A 592 -27.47 -9.46 -18.74
CA HIS A 592 -26.03 -9.18 -18.72
C HIS A 592 -25.33 -10.12 -17.74
N SER A 593 -24.15 -10.63 -18.11
CA SER A 593 -23.31 -11.46 -17.26
C SER A 593 -21.84 -11.21 -17.57
N GLY A 594 -20.99 -11.17 -16.54
CA GLY A 594 -19.54 -11.00 -16.70
C GLY A 594 -19.14 -9.65 -17.30
N ILE A 595 -19.96 -8.60 -17.12
CA ILE A 595 -19.66 -7.25 -17.63
C ILE A 595 -18.54 -6.59 -16.81
N PRO A 596 -17.69 -5.76 -17.45
CA PRO A 596 -16.69 -4.96 -16.74
C PRO A 596 -17.34 -3.97 -15.76
N GLU A 597 -16.60 -3.59 -14.72
CA GLU A 597 -17.13 -2.71 -13.67
C GLU A 597 -17.50 -1.31 -14.15
N ALA A 598 -16.76 -0.76 -15.13
CA ALA A 598 -17.12 0.50 -15.79
C ALA A 598 -18.48 0.40 -16.51
N GLU A 599 -18.79 -0.77 -17.09
CA GLU A 599 -20.10 -1.01 -17.71
C GLU A 599 -21.19 -1.18 -16.65
N LEU A 600 -20.89 -1.87 -15.54
CA LEU A 600 -21.81 -1.97 -14.40
C LEU A 600 -22.15 -0.58 -13.81
N LEU A 601 -21.14 0.29 -13.61
CA LEU A 601 -21.34 1.66 -13.17
C LEU A 601 -22.24 2.43 -14.16
N ALA A 602 -22.02 2.27 -15.46
CA ALA A 602 -22.88 2.88 -16.47
C ALA A 602 -24.34 2.41 -16.34
N LYS A 603 -24.60 1.12 -16.08
CA LYS A 603 -25.96 0.61 -15.82
C LYS A 603 -26.61 1.28 -14.61
N TYR A 604 -25.88 1.42 -13.50
CA TYR A 604 -26.38 2.17 -12.34
C TYR A 604 -26.68 3.63 -12.67
N GLN A 605 -25.83 4.28 -13.46
CA GLN A 605 -26.00 5.68 -13.84
C GLN A 605 -27.14 5.89 -14.85
N GLU A 606 -27.39 4.95 -15.75
CA GLU A 606 -28.45 5.01 -16.78
C GLU A 606 -29.85 4.67 -16.24
N ALA A 607 -29.96 3.81 -15.22
CA ALA A 607 -31.23 3.31 -14.72
C ALA A 607 -32.04 4.35 -13.92
N MET A 608 -33.38 4.28 -13.99
CA MET A 608 -34.29 5.14 -13.23
C MET A 608 -34.33 4.79 -11.74
N LEU A 609 -34.29 3.50 -11.44
CA LEU A 609 -34.37 2.94 -10.09
C LEU A 609 -33.77 1.53 -10.08
N LEU A 610 -33.46 1.04 -8.88
CA LEU A 610 -32.97 -0.32 -8.64
C LEU A 610 -34.08 -1.18 -8.04
N VAL A 611 -34.34 -2.35 -8.61
CA VAL A 611 -35.28 -3.36 -8.07
C VAL A 611 -34.49 -4.59 -7.65
N VAL A 612 -34.57 -4.97 -6.37
CA VAL A 612 -33.82 -6.11 -5.82
C VAL A 612 -34.71 -6.95 -4.89
N PRO A 613 -35.54 -7.88 -5.41
CA PRO A 613 -36.23 -8.84 -4.57
C PRO A 613 -35.22 -9.84 -3.97
N MET A 614 -35.37 -10.12 -2.68
CA MET A 614 -34.41 -10.93 -1.91
C MET A 614 -35.11 -11.99 -1.07
N LYS A 615 -34.43 -13.13 -0.90
CA LYS A 615 -34.86 -14.22 -0.01
C LYS A 615 -34.43 -14.00 1.43
N ASP A 616 -33.29 -13.31 1.63
CA ASP A 616 -32.78 -12.84 2.92
C ASP A 616 -31.63 -11.84 2.68
N CYS A 617 -31.22 -11.07 3.69
CA CYS A 617 -30.01 -10.26 3.65
C CYS A 617 -29.50 -9.85 5.04
N THR A 618 -28.24 -9.42 5.10
CA THR A 618 -27.65 -8.66 6.21
C THR A 618 -27.29 -7.28 5.65
N ALA A 619 -26.24 -7.22 4.85
CA ALA A 619 -25.87 -6.14 3.96
C ALA A 619 -26.15 -6.51 2.50
N ASN A 620 -26.19 -5.51 1.61
CA ASN A 620 -26.33 -5.76 0.19
C ASN A 620 -25.54 -4.73 -0.64
N ASN A 621 -24.49 -5.20 -1.30
CA ASN A 621 -23.61 -4.36 -2.11
C ASN A 621 -24.36 -3.67 -3.25
N SER A 622 -25.25 -4.37 -3.97
CA SER A 622 -25.95 -3.73 -5.09
C SER A 622 -26.92 -2.63 -4.65
N VAL A 623 -27.52 -2.78 -3.47
CA VAL A 623 -28.33 -1.71 -2.88
C VAL A 623 -27.45 -0.51 -2.52
N LEU A 624 -26.32 -0.73 -1.84
CA LEU A 624 -25.38 0.34 -1.49
C LEU A 624 -24.80 1.06 -2.72
N GLU A 625 -24.39 0.32 -3.75
CA GLU A 625 -23.90 0.85 -5.03
C GLU A 625 -24.97 1.67 -5.76
N GLY A 626 -26.21 1.14 -5.81
CA GLY A 626 -27.35 1.84 -6.40
C GLY A 626 -27.69 3.13 -5.64
N MET A 627 -27.69 3.08 -4.31
CA MET A 627 -27.88 4.26 -3.46
C MET A 627 -26.78 5.29 -3.71
N ALA A 628 -25.51 4.85 -3.78
CA ALA A 628 -24.38 5.70 -4.09
C ALA A 628 -24.48 6.32 -5.49
N CYS A 629 -25.09 5.65 -6.46
CA CYS A 629 -25.40 6.25 -7.77
C CYS A 629 -26.66 7.13 -7.79
N GLY A 630 -27.31 7.31 -6.64
CA GLY A 630 -28.52 8.14 -6.48
C GLY A 630 -29.79 7.48 -7.04
N LEU A 631 -29.87 6.15 -7.01
CA LEU A 631 -31.08 5.42 -7.42
C LEU A 631 -32.07 5.29 -6.26
N PRO A 632 -33.37 5.54 -6.51
CA PRO A 632 -34.44 5.00 -5.69
C PRO A 632 -34.34 3.48 -5.61
N ILE A 633 -34.57 2.92 -4.43
CA ILE A 633 -34.49 1.47 -4.20
C ILE A 633 -35.90 0.89 -4.05
N VAL A 634 -36.19 -0.20 -4.74
CA VAL A 634 -37.39 -1.02 -4.52
C VAL A 634 -36.92 -2.43 -4.17
N THR A 635 -37.20 -2.87 -2.94
CA THR A 635 -36.65 -4.13 -2.43
C THR A 635 -37.58 -4.78 -1.42
N THR A 636 -37.17 -5.94 -0.88
CA THR A 636 -37.96 -6.73 0.05
C THR A 636 -37.71 -6.26 1.49
N ASP A 637 -38.76 -6.15 2.30
CA ASP A 637 -38.68 -5.93 3.76
C ASP A 637 -38.22 -7.21 4.46
N ILE A 638 -36.91 -7.49 4.43
CA ILE A 638 -36.35 -8.72 4.99
C ILE A 638 -34.94 -8.51 5.53
N GLY A 639 -34.58 -9.28 6.55
CA GLY A 639 -33.23 -9.33 7.08
C GLY A 639 -32.75 -7.97 7.62
N GLY A 640 -31.50 -7.62 7.30
CA GLY A 640 -30.83 -6.38 7.73
C GLY A 640 -31.08 -5.16 6.83
N ILE A 641 -31.97 -5.23 5.83
CA ILE A 641 -32.11 -4.15 4.82
C ILE A 641 -32.42 -2.78 5.44
N LYS A 642 -33.18 -2.75 6.53
CA LYS A 642 -33.57 -1.52 7.26
C LYS A 642 -32.42 -0.85 8.00
N ASP A 643 -31.29 -1.53 8.17
CA ASP A 643 -30.07 -0.89 8.69
C ASP A 643 -29.48 0.08 7.64
N TYR A 644 -29.73 -0.19 6.36
CA TYR A 644 -29.14 0.53 5.22
C TYR A 644 -30.07 1.58 4.63
N VAL A 645 -31.35 1.23 4.43
CA VAL A 645 -32.33 2.10 3.75
C VAL A 645 -33.31 2.74 4.73
N THR A 646 -33.85 3.90 4.33
CA THR A 646 -34.96 4.60 4.99
C THR A 646 -36.18 4.67 4.06
N GLU A 647 -37.36 5.03 4.60
CA GLU A 647 -38.59 5.22 3.82
C GLU A 647 -38.46 6.31 2.74
N GLU A 648 -37.57 7.28 2.93
CA GLU A 648 -37.28 8.34 1.96
C GLU A 648 -36.39 7.86 0.80
N SER A 649 -35.61 6.79 1.01
CA SER A 649 -34.66 6.25 0.02
C SER A 649 -35.19 4.99 -0.71
N ALA A 650 -36.14 4.29 -0.09
CA ALA A 650 -36.57 2.98 -0.56
C ALA A 650 -38.07 2.71 -0.39
N LEU A 651 -38.61 1.89 -1.30
CA LEU A 651 -39.92 1.25 -1.19
C LEU A 651 -39.71 -0.22 -0.82
N LEU A 652 -40.13 -0.60 0.39
CA LEU A 652 -40.03 -1.97 0.91
C LEU A 652 -41.33 -2.75 0.66
N CYS A 653 -41.21 -3.92 0.07
CA CYS A 653 -42.33 -4.82 -0.24
C CYS A 653 -42.24 -6.11 0.60
N SER A 654 -43.38 -6.73 0.88
CA SER A 654 -43.41 -8.04 1.54
C SER A 654 -42.68 -9.11 0.70
N PRO A 655 -42.02 -10.11 1.32
CA PRO A 655 -41.40 -11.22 0.60
C PRO A 655 -42.39 -11.93 -0.34
N GLY A 656 -41.99 -12.17 -1.59
CA GLY A 656 -42.84 -12.81 -2.60
C GLY A 656 -43.90 -11.90 -3.26
N ASP A 657 -44.06 -10.65 -2.82
CA ASP A 657 -45.13 -9.76 -3.29
C ASP A 657 -44.73 -8.99 -4.57
N ALA A 658 -44.78 -9.69 -5.70
CA ALA A 658 -44.49 -9.13 -7.01
C ALA A 658 -45.48 -8.02 -7.44
N ASP A 659 -46.74 -8.10 -7.03
CA ASP A 659 -47.78 -7.13 -7.39
C ASP A 659 -47.52 -5.76 -6.75
N THR A 660 -47.24 -5.73 -5.43
CA THR A 660 -46.88 -4.50 -4.73
C THR A 660 -45.57 -3.93 -5.26
N MET A 661 -44.59 -4.79 -5.53
CA MET A 661 -43.29 -4.36 -6.08
C MET A 661 -43.43 -3.72 -7.48
N ALA A 662 -44.14 -4.37 -8.41
CA ALA A 662 -44.40 -3.82 -9.73
C ALA A 662 -45.23 -2.53 -9.66
N THR A 663 -46.21 -2.46 -8.75
CA THR A 663 -47.02 -1.26 -8.51
C THR A 663 -46.17 -0.11 -7.99
N GLY A 664 -45.25 -0.39 -7.06
CA GLY A 664 -44.28 0.58 -6.54
C GLY A 664 -43.39 1.15 -7.64
N VAL A 665 -42.83 0.27 -8.48
CA VAL A 665 -42.03 0.66 -9.65
C VAL A 665 -42.81 1.60 -10.59
N MET A 666 -44.01 1.20 -11.02
CA MET A 666 -44.85 2.02 -11.91
C MET A 666 -45.23 3.36 -11.29
N THR A 667 -45.49 3.38 -9.98
CA THR A 667 -45.84 4.61 -9.25
C THR A 667 -44.66 5.59 -9.23
N LEU A 668 -43.44 5.10 -8.97
CA LEU A 668 -42.24 5.94 -8.95
C LEU A 668 -41.88 6.47 -10.34
N VAL A 669 -41.93 5.62 -11.36
CA VAL A 669 -41.64 6.02 -12.76
C VAL A 669 -42.62 7.10 -13.24
N ARG A 670 -43.90 7.02 -12.84
CA ARG A 670 -44.93 8.03 -13.19
C ARG A 670 -44.89 9.29 -12.34
N ALA A 671 -44.00 9.37 -11.34
CA ALA A 671 -43.85 10.51 -10.44
C ALA A 671 -42.40 11.03 -10.44
N PRO A 672 -41.97 11.77 -11.49
CA PRO A 672 -40.58 12.19 -11.67
C PRO A 672 -39.99 12.97 -10.48
N GLU A 673 -40.80 13.84 -9.85
CA GLU A 673 -40.37 14.60 -8.67
C GLU A 673 -40.06 13.68 -7.48
N ARG A 674 -40.93 12.69 -7.22
CA ARG A 674 -40.74 11.70 -6.16
C ARG A 674 -39.53 10.81 -6.45
N LEU A 675 -39.38 10.38 -7.71
CA LEU A 675 -38.22 9.60 -8.15
C LEU A 675 -36.91 10.36 -7.89
N GLN A 676 -36.86 11.64 -8.23
CA GLN A 676 -35.69 12.48 -8.00
C GLN A 676 -35.41 12.71 -6.51
N GLN A 677 -36.44 12.99 -5.72
CA GLN A 677 -36.33 13.18 -4.27
C GLN A 677 -35.81 11.91 -3.59
N MET A 678 -36.36 10.75 -3.94
CA MET A 678 -35.95 9.46 -3.39
C MET A 678 -34.51 9.11 -3.79
N GLY A 679 -34.12 9.38 -5.05
CA GLY A 679 -32.74 9.18 -5.50
C GLY A 679 -31.73 10.07 -4.79
N LYS A 680 -32.10 11.32 -4.49
CA LYS A 680 -31.29 12.23 -3.68
C LYS A 680 -31.15 11.70 -2.24
N ALA A 681 -32.24 11.28 -1.62
CA ALA A 681 -32.22 10.69 -0.28
C ALA A 681 -31.35 9.42 -0.23
N SER A 682 -31.42 8.56 -1.26
CA SER A 682 -30.53 7.40 -1.40
C SER A 682 -29.06 7.79 -1.43
N ARG A 683 -28.67 8.79 -2.25
CA ARG A 683 -27.28 9.27 -2.31
C ARG A 683 -26.83 9.86 -0.97
N GLU A 684 -27.65 10.68 -0.34
CA GLU A 684 -27.31 11.28 0.95
C GLU A 684 -27.10 10.19 2.01
N ARG A 685 -27.99 9.20 2.06
CA ARG A 685 -27.86 8.06 2.97
C ARG A 685 -26.63 7.20 2.67
N SER A 686 -26.28 6.97 1.40
CA SER A 686 -25.11 6.15 1.06
C SER A 686 -23.79 6.74 1.58
N LEU A 687 -23.71 8.07 1.75
CA LEU A 687 -22.51 8.73 2.27
C LEU A 687 -22.23 8.38 3.74
N ASP A 688 -23.19 7.84 4.49
CA ASP A 688 -22.96 7.29 5.83
C ASP A 688 -22.18 5.97 5.79
N PHE A 689 -22.24 5.27 4.66
CA PHE A 689 -21.57 4.00 4.40
C PHE A 689 -20.30 4.17 3.55
N ALA A 690 -19.81 5.41 3.36
CA ALA A 690 -18.54 5.63 2.71
C ALA A 690 -17.41 4.95 3.50
N TRP A 691 -16.53 4.22 2.82
CA TRP A 691 -15.48 3.45 3.47
C TRP A 691 -14.64 4.21 4.52
N PRO A 692 -14.25 5.49 4.32
CA PRO A 692 -13.55 6.25 5.36
C PRO A 692 -14.32 6.41 6.67
N LYS A 693 -15.65 6.45 6.64
CA LYS A 693 -16.48 6.48 7.86
C LYS A 693 -16.60 5.10 8.48
N VAL A 694 -16.86 4.08 7.66
CA VAL A 694 -17.02 2.70 8.12
C VAL A 694 -15.73 2.18 8.77
N SER A 695 -14.56 2.51 8.22
CA SER A 695 -13.26 2.16 8.81
C SER A 695 -13.04 2.76 10.19
N GLN A 696 -13.54 3.97 10.45
CA GLN A 696 -13.48 4.60 11.78
C GLN A 696 -14.38 3.88 12.79
N ILE A 697 -15.56 3.41 12.37
CA ILE A 697 -16.44 2.60 13.22
C ILE A 697 -15.75 1.30 13.62
N LEU A 698 -15.13 0.61 12.64
CA LEU A 698 -14.37 -0.61 12.90
C LEU A 698 -13.17 -0.36 13.83
N TYR A 699 -12.42 0.71 13.60
CA TYR A 699 -11.28 1.05 14.45
C TYR A 699 -11.71 1.35 15.90
N SER A 700 -12.84 2.03 16.08
CA SER A 700 -13.43 2.30 17.41
C SER A 700 -13.82 1.01 18.14
N ALA A 701 -14.29 -0.01 17.42
CA ALA A 701 -14.56 -1.33 17.99
C ALA A 701 -13.26 -1.98 18.53
N TYR A 702 -12.16 -1.86 17.80
CA TYR A 702 -10.86 -2.35 18.27
C TYR A 702 -10.40 -1.64 19.54
N GLU A 703 -10.48 -0.31 19.58
CA GLU A 703 -10.10 0.47 20.78
C GLU A 703 -10.92 0.08 22.00
N THR A 704 -12.22 -0.13 21.81
CA THR A 704 -13.14 -0.53 22.89
C THR A 704 -12.72 -1.85 23.52
N ALA A 705 -12.30 -2.82 22.72
CA ALA A 705 -11.85 -4.13 23.21
C ALA A 705 -10.53 -4.12 23.99
N PHE A 706 -9.71 -3.05 23.85
CA PHE A 706 -8.54 -2.87 24.70
C PHE A 706 -8.85 -2.09 25.98
N ARG A 707 -9.81 -1.14 25.95
CA ARG A 707 -10.23 -0.40 27.15
C ARG A 707 -10.98 -1.28 28.16
N SER A 708 -11.72 -2.28 27.69
CA SER A 708 -12.47 -3.20 28.56
C SER A 708 -11.61 -4.04 29.50
N ASP A 709 -10.32 -4.16 29.22
CA ASP A 709 -9.36 -4.95 30.01
C ASP A 709 -8.60 -4.10 31.04
N GLU A 710 -8.73 -2.77 30.99
CA GLU A 710 -8.09 -1.83 31.92
C GLU A 710 -8.91 -1.59 33.21
N HIS A 711 -10.06 -2.25 33.35
CA HIS A 711 -10.99 -2.16 34.49
C HIS A 711 -11.31 -3.57 35.02
#